data_AF-A0AAV2ZK17-F1
#
_entry.id   AF-A0AAV2ZK17-F1
#
_cell.length_a   1.000
_cell.length_b   1.000
_cell.length_c   1.000
_cell.angle_alpha   90.00
_cell.angle_beta   90.00
_cell.angle_gamma   90.00
#
_symmetry.space_group_name_H-M   'P 1'
#
loop_
_entity.id
_entity.type
_entity.pdbx_description
1 polymer ?
#
loop_
_entity_poly.entity_id
_entity_poly.type
_entity_poly.pdbx_seq_one_letter_code
_entity_poly.pdbx_strand_id
1 'polypeptide(L)'
;MHVVGLSVVPMKQSLVLWVLSVAACVFSINAQVYSQTVNTYYGKLRGMQVSLPNNILGPVDQYLGVPYASPPVGEKRFLPPEPPPFWSGIRNATHFSPVCPQNIQNAVPDIMMPVWFTSNLDTVTGYLQEQSEDCLYLNIYVPTEDDIRDTGAKPVMMYIHGGSYMEGSGNMIDGSVLASYGNVIVITLNYRVGVLGFLSTGDQAAKGNYGLLDQIQALRWVSENVAFFGGDPQRITVFGSSIGASCVSLLTLSHHSEGLFQRAIIQSGSALSSWAVNYQPVKYTRLLAEKVGCNVLDTVDMVDCLRQKSAKELVEQDIQPARYHIAFGPVIDGDVIPDDPEILMEQGEFLNYDIMLGVNQGEGLKFVENVVDAEDGVSGSDFDYSVSNFVDNLYGYPEGKDTLRETIKFMYTDWADRDNPETRRKTLVALFTDHQWVEPSVVTADLHARYGSPTYFYAFYHHCQSLMKPAWADAAHGDELPYVFGVPMVGPTDLFPCNFSKNDVMLSAVVMTYWSNFAKTGDPNKPVPQDTKFIHTKANRFEEVAWSKYNPRDQLYLHIGLKPRVRDHYRATKVAFWKHLVPHLYNLHDMFHYTSTTTKVPPSDTMQNSHITRRPKVRDNIYPAISPTLNGPATKGLIVEPMDPVVIQDPRDYSTELSVTIAVGASLLFLNVLAFAALYYRNDKRRQDTQRQPSPQQATATRDPAHIPVPPEELNSLQINAGHPDCEAGGFSSHDNLRLATLSDYTLTLRRSPDDIQLMTPNTISMIPNSLVGLQSLHPYDTFSAGFNSTGLPYSHSTTRV
;
A
#
# COMPACT_ATOMS: atom_id res chain seq x y z
N MET A 1 -28.90 33.98 74.22
CA MET A 1 -29.35 32.68 74.74
C MET A 1 -30.46 32.20 73.83
N HIS A 2 -30.15 31.43 72.79
CA HIS A 2 -31.15 30.83 71.89
C HIS A 2 -30.71 29.41 71.54
N VAL A 3 -31.67 28.50 71.69
CA VAL A 3 -31.62 27.06 71.47
C VAL A 3 -31.86 26.77 69.99
N VAL A 4 -31.12 25.83 69.40
CA VAL A 4 -31.62 24.99 68.30
C VAL A 4 -31.12 23.56 68.57
N GLY A 5 -32.07 22.63 68.74
CA GLY A 5 -31.83 21.22 69.00
C GLY A 5 -31.51 20.47 67.70
N LEU A 6 -30.51 19.60 67.77
CA LEU A 6 -30.17 18.63 66.72
C LEU A 6 -30.94 17.34 66.94
N SER A 7 -31.81 17.00 65.99
CA SER A 7 -32.45 15.68 65.88
C SER A 7 -31.45 14.66 65.35
N VAL A 8 -31.29 13.57 66.10
CA VAL A 8 -30.49 12.40 65.75
C VAL A 8 -31.28 11.54 64.77
N VAL A 9 -30.84 11.46 63.51
CA VAL A 9 -31.34 10.49 62.52
C VAL A 9 -30.57 9.17 62.71
N PRO A 10 -31.22 7.99 62.71
CA PRO A 10 -30.57 6.75 63.10
C PRO A 10 -29.67 6.20 61.97
N MET A 11 -28.38 6.11 62.27
CA MET A 11 -27.28 5.60 61.43
C MET A 11 -27.48 4.17 60.86
N LYS A 12 -28.52 3.45 61.28
CA LYS A 12 -28.83 2.07 60.83
C LYS A 12 -29.46 2.00 59.44
N GLN A 13 -30.26 2.97 59.01
CA GLN A 13 -30.88 2.92 57.68
C GLN A 13 -29.87 3.22 56.56
N SER A 14 -28.93 4.13 56.81
CA SER A 14 -27.88 4.48 55.85
C SER A 14 -26.91 3.32 55.60
N LEU A 15 -26.56 2.56 56.65
CA LEU A 15 -25.69 1.39 56.51
C LEU A 15 -26.36 0.25 55.72
N VAL A 16 -27.67 0.05 55.90
CA VAL A 16 -28.43 -0.98 55.15
C VAL A 16 -28.59 -0.59 53.68
N LEU A 17 -28.83 0.68 53.37
CA LEU A 17 -28.85 1.20 52.00
C LEU A 17 -27.47 1.13 51.33
N TRP A 18 -26.39 1.35 52.08
CA TRP A 18 -25.02 1.23 51.58
C TRP A 18 -24.63 -0.22 51.33
N VAL A 19 -24.99 -1.14 52.23
CA VAL A 19 -24.77 -2.59 52.03
C VAL A 19 -25.64 -3.14 50.90
N LEU A 20 -26.87 -2.67 50.72
CA LEU A 20 -27.72 -3.04 49.58
C LEU A 20 -27.22 -2.44 48.26
N SER A 21 -26.67 -1.22 48.27
CA SER A 21 -26.02 -0.61 47.10
C SER A 21 -24.72 -1.32 46.73
N VAL A 22 -23.90 -1.68 47.72
CA VAL A 22 -22.67 -2.45 47.50
C VAL A 22 -23.02 -3.89 47.09
N ALA A 23 -24.04 -4.51 47.65
CA ALA A 23 -24.54 -5.81 47.19
C ALA A 23 -25.10 -5.73 45.76
N ALA A 24 -25.87 -4.70 45.40
CA ALA A 24 -26.35 -4.48 44.03
C ALA A 24 -25.20 -4.21 43.04
N CYS A 25 -24.14 -3.52 43.48
CA CYS A 25 -22.91 -3.35 42.69
C CYS A 25 -22.08 -4.64 42.59
N VAL A 26 -22.09 -5.50 43.61
CA VAL A 26 -21.39 -6.80 43.62
C VAL A 26 -22.17 -7.89 42.86
N PHE A 27 -23.50 -7.75 42.73
CA PHE A 27 -24.35 -8.62 41.92
C PHE A 27 -24.57 -8.14 40.49
N SER A 28 -23.93 -7.05 40.07
CA SER A 28 -23.73 -6.77 38.63
C SER A 28 -22.60 -7.63 38.09
N ILE A 29 -22.67 -8.94 38.31
CA ILE A 29 -21.94 -9.91 37.51
C ILE A 29 -22.61 -9.80 36.15
N ASN A 30 -21.93 -9.17 35.17
CA ASN A 30 -22.29 -9.35 33.77
C ASN A 30 -22.25 -10.85 33.52
N ALA A 31 -23.41 -11.51 33.57
CA ALA A 31 -23.51 -12.92 33.29
C ALA A 31 -23.07 -13.10 31.83
N GLN A 32 -21.88 -13.66 31.63
CA GLN A 32 -21.36 -13.92 30.29
C GLN A 32 -22.34 -14.87 29.61
N VAL A 33 -23.04 -14.35 28.59
CA VAL A 33 -24.01 -15.13 27.83
C VAL A 33 -23.22 -16.07 26.94
N TYR A 34 -23.20 -17.35 27.31
CA TYR A 34 -22.56 -18.37 26.47
C TYR A 34 -23.32 -18.52 25.16
N SER A 35 -22.57 -18.56 24.05
CA SER A 35 -23.13 -18.94 22.75
C SER A 35 -23.46 -20.44 22.73
N GLN A 36 -24.22 -20.86 21.71
CA GLN A 36 -24.47 -22.26 21.45
C GLN A 36 -23.16 -23.04 21.29
N THR A 37 -23.16 -24.26 21.82
CA THR A 37 -22.02 -25.17 21.67
C THR A 37 -22.01 -25.72 20.25
N VAL A 38 -20.91 -25.50 19.54
CA VAL A 38 -20.70 -25.96 18.15
C VAL A 38 -19.87 -27.24 18.18
N ASN A 39 -20.25 -28.22 17.35
CA ASN A 39 -19.51 -29.47 17.21
C ASN A 39 -18.66 -29.43 15.95
N THR A 40 -17.33 -29.36 16.11
CA THR A 40 -16.37 -29.47 15.01
C THR A 40 -16.00 -30.93 14.76
N TYR A 41 -15.21 -31.21 13.71
CA TYR A 41 -14.64 -32.55 13.51
C TYR A 41 -13.74 -33.00 14.67
N TYR A 42 -13.09 -32.05 15.36
CA TYR A 42 -12.10 -32.34 16.41
C TYR A 42 -12.69 -32.40 17.83
N GLY A 43 -13.87 -31.80 18.03
CA GLY A 43 -14.57 -31.77 19.31
C GLY A 43 -15.52 -30.59 19.47
N LYS A 44 -16.14 -30.49 20.65
CA LYS A 44 -17.14 -29.45 20.95
C LYS A 44 -16.47 -28.16 21.43
N LEU A 45 -16.96 -27.03 20.94
CA LEU A 45 -16.53 -25.68 21.31
C LEU A 45 -17.67 -24.89 21.93
N ARG A 46 -17.37 -24.11 22.96
CA ARG A 46 -18.30 -23.14 23.56
C ARG A 46 -17.75 -21.74 23.38
N GLY A 47 -18.47 -20.92 22.63
CA GLY A 47 -18.17 -19.49 22.45
C GLY A 47 -18.94 -18.61 23.45
N MET A 48 -18.93 -17.30 23.16
CA MET A 48 -19.67 -16.28 23.91
C MET A 48 -20.42 -15.37 22.95
N GLN A 49 -21.62 -14.94 23.34
CA GLN A 49 -22.36 -13.94 22.59
C GLN A 49 -22.00 -12.54 23.09
N VAL A 50 -21.66 -11.65 22.16
CA VAL A 50 -21.26 -10.27 22.44
C VAL A 50 -22.21 -9.31 21.75
N SER A 51 -22.78 -8.39 22.53
CA SER A 51 -23.56 -7.27 21.99
C SER A 51 -22.64 -6.14 21.58
N LEU A 52 -22.91 -5.54 20.42
CA LEU A 52 -22.14 -4.40 19.92
C LEU A 52 -22.65 -3.09 20.52
N PRO A 53 -21.80 -2.08 20.76
CA PRO A 53 -22.22 -0.78 21.29
C PRO A 53 -23.24 -0.04 20.42
N ASN A 54 -23.33 -0.39 19.14
CA ASN A 54 -24.24 0.22 18.18
C ASN A 54 -25.58 -0.52 18.17
N ASN A 55 -26.65 0.16 18.58
CA ASN A 55 -28.00 -0.43 18.69
C ASN A 55 -28.61 -0.90 17.35
N ILE A 56 -28.01 -0.57 16.20
CA ILE A 56 -28.47 -1.02 14.87
C ILE A 56 -27.81 -2.36 14.52
N LEU A 57 -26.64 -2.67 15.08
CA LEU A 57 -25.91 -3.90 14.78
C LEU A 57 -26.38 -5.01 15.72
N GLY A 58 -26.72 -6.16 15.14
CA GLY A 58 -27.06 -7.36 15.90
C GLY A 58 -25.85 -7.93 16.67
N PRO A 59 -26.09 -8.75 17.72
CA PRO A 59 -25.02 -9.38 18.47
C PRO A 59 -24.27 -10.42 17.62
N VAL A 60 -23.05 -10.77 18.07
CA VAL A 60 -22.14 -11.69 17.40
C VAL A 60 -21.73 -12.79 18.36
N ASP A 61 -21.74 -14.03 17.88
CA ASP A 61 -21.18 -15.17 18.58
C ASP A 61 -19.68 -15.27 18.28
N GLN A 62 -18.86 -15.17 19.32
CA GLN A 62 -17.41 -15.23 19.24
C GLN A 62 -16.88 -16.57 19.74
N TYR A 63 -16.00 -17.19 18.94
CA TYR A 63 -15.21 -18.36 19.31
C TYR A 63 -13.73 -17.99 19.19
N LEU A 64 -13.11 -17.61 20.31
CA LEU A 64 -11.74 -17.10 20.38
C LEU A 64 -10.79 -18.21 20.82
N GLY A 65 -9.59 -18.28 20.23
CA GLY A 65 -8.59 -19.27 20.61
C GLY A 65 -8.92 -20.71 20.19
N VAL A 66 -9.48 -20.90 18.99
CA VAL A 66 -9.80 -22.22 18.43
C VAL A 66 -8.54 -22.84 17.80
N PRO A 67 -8.06 -24.01 18.27
CA PRO A 67 -6.86 -24.63 17.70
C PRO A 67 -7.16 -25.17 16.30
N TYR A 68 -6.40 -24.74 15.30
CA TYR A 68 -6.52 -25.25 13.91
C TYR A 68 -5.37 -26.18 13.51
N ALA A 69 -4.35 -26.30 14.36
CA ALA A 69 -3.21 -27.18 14.18
C ALA A 69 -2.66 -27.65 15.53
N SER A 70 -1.84 -28.70 15.49
CA SER A 70 -1.05 -29.14 16.64
C SER A 70 0.01 -28.10 17.00
N PRO A 71 0.38 -27.95 18.29
CA PRO A 71 1.44 -27.02 18.70
C PRO A 71 2.78 -27.34 17.99
N PRO A 72 3.41 -26.36 17.30
CA PRO A 72 4.64 -26.57 16.53
C PRO A 72 5.91 -26.52 17.42
N VAL A 73 5.89 -27.25 18.53
CA VAL A 73 6.94 -27.25 19.57
C VAL A 73 7.87 -28.45 19.47
N GLY A 74 9.09 -28.31 20.01
CA GLY A 74 10.09 -29.39 20.03
C GLY A 74 10.46 -29.84 18.61
N GLU A 75 10.36 -31.14 18.33
CA GLU A 75 10.64 -31.71 17.01
C GLU A 75 9.77 -31.15 15.88
N LYS A 76 8.58 -30.59 16.21
CA LYS A 76 7.68 -29.96 15.23
C LYS A 76 8.10 -28.53 14.87
N ARG A 77 9.10 -27.97 15.54
CA ARG A 77 9.67 -26.67 15.16
C ARG A 77 10.38 -26.80 13.82
N PHE A 78 10.17 -25.82 12.95
CA PHE A 78 10.67 -25.80 11.56
C PHE A 78 10.17 -26.98 10.73
N LEU A 79 8.95 -27.44 10.99
CA LEU A 79 8.23 -28.41 10.16
C LEU A 79 6.84 -27.87 9.77
N PRO A 80 6.24 -28.42 8.71
CA PRO A 80 4.83 -28.16 8.38
C PRO A 80 3.90 -28.40 9.58
N PRO A 81 2.82 -27.62 9.73
CA PRO A 81 1.84 -27.84 10.78
C PRO A 81 1.09 -29.16 10.55
N GLU A 82 0.78 -29.83 11.65
CA GLU A 82 -0.09 -31.01 11.63
C GLU A 82 -1.50 -30.61 12.09
N PRO A 83 -2.56 -31.35 11.69
CA PRO A 83 -3.91 -31.16 12.21
C PRO A 83 -3.96 -31.16 13.76
N PRO A 84 -4.95 -30.47 14.36
CA PRO A 84 -5.06 -30.40 15.80
C PRO A 84 -5.50 -31.76 16.37
N PRO A 85 -5.08 -32.11 17.60
CA PRO A 85 -5.55 -33.34 18.24
C PRO A 85 -7.04 -33.24 18.57
N PHE A 86 -7.74 -34.38 18.51
CA PHE A 86 -9.11 -34.48 19.01
C PHE A 86 -9.16 -34.23 20.52
N TRP A 87 -10.24 -33.61 21.00
CA TRP A 87 -10.49 -33.44 22.44
C TRP A 87 -11.84 -34.01 22.85
N SER A 88 -11.91 -34.51 24.09
CA SER A 88 -13.15 -34.95 24.72
C SER A 88 -13.79 -33.79 25.51
N GLY A 89 -15.11 -33.87 25.70
CA GLY A 89 -15.85 -32.82 26.43
C GLY A 89 -16.08 -31.56 25.59
N ILE A 90 -16.22 -30.41 26.27
CA ILE A 90 -16.46 -29.09 25.67
C ILE A 90 -15.26 -28.20 25.98
N ARG A 91 -14.58 -27.69 24.95
CA ARG A 91 -13.51 -26.71 25.08
C ARG A 91 -14.10 -25.31 25.06
N ASN A 92 -13.74 -24.48 26.03
CA ASN A 92 -14.13 -23.07 26.03
C ASN A 92 -13.26 -22.31 25.01
N ALA A 93 -13.90 -21.57 24.12
CA ALA A 93 -13.29 -20.71 23.11
C ALA A 93 -13.81 -19.28 23.34
N THR A 94 -13.59 -18.75 24.54
CA THR A 94 -14.15 -17.45 24.98
C THR A 94 -13.09 -16.38 25.12
N HIS A 95 -11.80 -16.72 25.05
CA HIS A 95 -10.68 -15.81 25.28
C HIS A 95 -9.62 -16.09 24.20
N PHE A 96 -8.85 -15.07 23.85
CA PHE A 96 -7.73 -15.26 22.94
C PHE A 96 -6.71 -16.25 23.52
N SER A 97 -6.09 -17.03 22.64
CA SER A 97 -4.92 -17.83 22.98
C SER A 97 -3.64 -17.02 22.80
N PRO A 98 -2.51 -17.44 23.41
CA PRO A 98 -1.24 -16.76 23.28
C PRO A 98 -0.85 -16.52 21.81
N VAL A 99 -0.22 -15.38 21.55
CA VAL A 99 0.29 -15.04 20.22
C VAL A 99 1.62 -15.74 19.96
N CYS A 100 2.04 -15.78 18.69
CA CYS A 100 3.33 -16.38 18.34
C CYS A 100 4.50 -15.56 18.88
N PRO A 101 5.66 -16.19 19.21
CA PRO A 101 6.79 -15.49 19.79
C PRO A 101 7.35 -14.44 18.84
N GLN A 102 7.48 -13.20 19.31
CA GLN A 102 7.87 -12.04 18.52
C GLN A 102 8.46 -10.95 19.42
N ASN A 103 9.36 -10.14 18.86
CA ASN A 103 9.99 -9.03 19.59
C ASN A 103 9.71 -7.70 18.89
N ILE A 104 8.88 -6.88 19.53
CA ILE A 104 8.53 -5.53 19.09
C ILE A 104 9.28 -4.42 19.84
N GLN A 105 10.16 -4.79 20.79
CA GLN A 105 10.94 -3.83 21.59
C GLN A 105 12.23 -3.42 20.86
N ASN A 106 12.74 -4.28 19.98
CA ASN A 106 13.83 -3.95 19.06
C ASN A 106 13.27 -3.26 17.81
N ALA A 107 14.08 -2.44 17.13
CA ALA A 107 13.67 -1.59 16.01
C ALA A 107 12.79 -2.33 14.99
N VAL A 108 11.50 -2.03 15.00
CA VAL A 108 10.54 -2.50 13.99
C VAL A 108 10.85 -1.74 12.69
N PRO A 109 10.74 -2.37 11.50
CA PRO A 109 10.89 -1.66 10.23
C PRO A 109 9.73 -0.67 9.99
N ASP A 110 9.75 0.48 10.66
CA ASP A 110 8.64 1.44 10.70
C ASP A 110 8.13 1.82 9.30
N ILE A 111 9.03 1.84 8.32
CA ILE A 111 8.71 2.19 6.93
C ILE A 111 7.77 1.20 6.23
N MET A 112 7.69 -0.03 6.71
CA MET A 112 6.86 -1.11 6.15
C MET A 112 5.59 -1.35 6.95
N MET A 113 5.51 -0.78 8.15
CA MET A 113 4.43 -1.07 9.08
C MET A 113 3.25 -0.13 8.90
N PRO A 114 2.03 -0.60 9.19
CA PRO A 114 0.88 0.29 9.27
C PRO A 114 1.11 1.42 10.27
N VAL A 115 0.67 2.63 9.92
CA VAL A 115 0.91 3.81 10.76
C VAL A 115 0.27 3.67 12.14
N TRP A 116 -0.93 3.11 12.22
CA TRP A 116 -1.61 2.86 13.49
C TRP A 116 -0.88 1.86 14.40
N PHE A 117 -0.09 0.94 13.82
CA PHE A 117 0.66 -0.04 14.58
C PHE A 117 1.87 0.62 15.25
N THR A 118 2.66 1.36 14.48
CA THR A 118 3.87 2.04 14.98
C THR A 118 3.55 3.23 15.86
N SER A 119 2.43 3.92 15.63
CA SER A 119 2.03 5.04 16.46
C SER A 119 1.55 4.60 17.85
N ASN A 120 0.88 3.44 17.96
CA ASN A 120 0.27 2.96 19.21
C ASN A 120 0.97 1.74 19.81
N LEU A 121 2.30 1.77 19.84
CA LEU A 121 3.10 0.60 20.24
C LEU A 121 2.79 0.10 21.66
N ASP A 122 2.43 0.99 22.60
CA ASP A 122 2.04 0.62 23.96
C ASP A 122 0.77 -0.25 23.97
N THR A 123 -0.27 0.16 23.23
CA THR A 123 -1.51 -0.62 23.08
C THR A 123 -1.23 -1.95 22.37
N VAL A 124 -0.45 -1.91 21.29
CA VAL A 124 -0.05 -3.11 20.53
C VAL A 124 0.70 -4.10 21.42
N THR A 125 1.58 -3.60 22.30
CA THR A 125 2.32 -4.43 23.27
C THR A 125 1.36 -5.17 24.21
N GLY A 126 0.25 -4.55 24.60
CA GLY A 126 -0.80 -5.21 25.39
C GLY A 126 -1.39 -6.45 24.70
N TYR A 127 -1.65 -6.38 23.38
CA TYR A 127 -2.14 -7.52 22.61
C TYR A 127 -1.09 -8.62 22.40
N LEU A 128 0.20 -8.27 22.45
CA LEU A 128 1.31 -9.16 22.13
C LEU A 128 2.09 -9.65 23.37
N GLN A 129 1.59 -9.36 24.57
CA GLN A 129 2.27 -9.67 25.83
C GLN A 129 2.32 -11.17 26.13
N GLU A 130 1.22 -11.89 25.90
CA GLU A 130 1.13 -13.33 26.18
C GLU A 130 1.57 -14.13 24.95
N GLN A 131 2.83 -14.57 24.96
CA GLN A 131 3.45 -15.28 23.83
C GLN A 131 3.71 -16.75 24.15
N SER A 132 3.55 -17.63 23.15
CA SER A 132 3.88 -19.05 23.23
C SER A 132 4.20 -19.61 21.85
N GLU A 133 5.06 -20.62 21.73
CA GLU A 133 5.21 -21.37 20.47
C GLU A 133 3.95 -22.19 20.14
N ASP A 134 3.18 -22.56 21.16
CA ASP A 134 1.81 -23.03 20.97
C ASP A 134 0.90 -21.81 20.69
N CYS A 135 0.87 -21.39 19.42
CA CYS A 135 0.15 -20.19 18.97
C CYS A 135 -0.75 -20.40 17.75
N LEU A 136 -0.91 -21.63 17.26
CA LEU A 136 -1.68 -21.93 16.03
C LEU A 136 -3.19 -21.98 16.31
N TYR A 137 -3.74 -20.79 16.56
CA TYR A 137 -5.14 -20.56 16.90
C TYR A 137 -5.80 -19.57 15.94
N LEU A 138 -7.10 -19.73 15.74
CA LEU A 138 -7.96 -18.81 15.01
C LEU A 138 -9.15 -18.35 15.87
N ASN A 139 -9.75 -17.25 15.46
CA ASN A 139 -10.89 -16.61 16.10
C ASN A 139 -12.02 -16.50 15.09
N ILE A 140 -13.25 -16.86 15.48
CA ILE A 140 -14.42 -16.90 14.60
C ILE A 140 -15.49 -15.96 15.14
N TYR A 141 -15.98 -15.07 14.29
CA TYR A 141 -17.02 -14.09 14.57
C TYR A 141 -18.25 -14.41 13.71
N VAL A 142 -19.30 -14.91 14.33
CA VAL A 142 -20.51 -15.39 13.65
C VAL A 142 -21.67 -14.41 13.91
N PRO A 143 -22.26 -13.80 12.88
CA PRO A 143 -23.42 -12.93 13.07
C PRO A 143 -24.65 -13.77 13.44
N THR A 144 -25.42 -13.29 14.42
CA THR A 144 -26.60 -14.01 14.93
C THR A 144 -27.87 -13.79 14.10
N GLU A 145 -27.89 -12.74 13.28
CA GLU A 145 -29.05 -12.40 12.45
C GLU A 145 -29.01 -13.11 11.08
N ASP A 146 -30.18 -13.56 10.62
CA ASP A 146 -30.34 -14.11 9.27
C ASP A 146 -30.43 -12.99 8.23
N ASP A 147 -29.80 -13.18 7.06
CA ASP A 147 -29.94 -12.21 5.96
C ASP A 147 -31.25 -12.52 5.25
N ILE A 148 -32.18 -11.58 5.22
CA ILE A 148 -33.45 -11.72 4.48
C ILE A 148 -33.17 -11.94 2.97
N ARG A 149 -32.00 -11.50 2.48
CA ARG A 149 -31.58 -11.63 1.07
C ARG A 149 -30.75 -12.89 0.80
N ASP A 150 -30.22 -13.55 1.82
CA ASP A 150 -29.42 -14.77 1.72
C ASP A 150 -29.68 -15.66 2.96
N THR A 151 -30.71 -16.51 2.85
CA THR A 151 -31.12 -17.43 3.93
C THR A 151 -30.28 -18.71 3.99
N GLY A 152 -29.18 -18.78 3.21
CA GLY A 152 -28.29 -19.94 3.13
C GLY A 152 -27.14 -19.89 4.15
N ALA A 153 -26.20 -20.83 4.00
CA ALA A 153 -24.94 -20.80 4.74
C ALA A 153 -24.16 -19.53 4.40
N LYS A 154 -23.63 -18.82 5.39
CA LYS A 154 -23.08 -17.45 5.23
C LYS A 154 -21.72 -17.47 4.52
N PRO A 155 -21.37 -16.45 3.70
CA PRO A 155 -20.01 -16.29 3.20
C PRO A 155 -19.01 -16.14 4.34
N VAL A 156 -17.77 -16.56 4.09
CA VAL A 156 -16.69 -16.57 5.07
C VAL A 156 -15.58 -15.63 4.61
N MET A 157 -15.16 -14.70 5.46
CA MET A 157 -14.06 -13.78 5.22
C MET A 157 -12.94 -14.08 6.22
N MET A 158 -11.81 -14.61 5.73
CA MET A 158 -10.66 -14.96 6.56
C MET A 158 -9.55 -13.91 6.41
N TYR A 159 -9.26 -13.20 7.49
CA TYR A 159 -8.27 -12.14 7.54
C TYR A 159 -6.89 -12.67 7.93
N ILE A 160 -5.89 -12.42 7.08
CA ILE A 160 -4.48 -12.64 7.36
C ILE A 160 -3.86 -11.31 7.77
N HIS A 161 -3.40 -11.22 9.01
CA HIS A 161 -2.76 -10.01 9.51
C HIS A 161 -1.39 -9.77 8.85
N GLY A 162 -1.06 -8.49 8.68
CA GLY A 162 0.27 -8.04 8.30
C GLY A 162 1.20 -7.84 9.51
N GLY A 163 2.22 -7.01 9.29
CA GLY A 163 3.41 -6.84 10.11
C GLY A 163 4.60 -6.71 9.16
N SER A 164 5.78 -7.20 9.56
CA SER A 164 6.93 -7.38 8.66
C SER A 164 7.30 -8.86 8.43
N TYR A 165 6.32 -9.76 8.57
CA TYR A 165 6.48 -11.21 8.83
C TYR A 165 7.07 -11.56 10.19
N MET A 166 7.64 -10.61 10.92
CA MET A 166 8.33 -10.81 12.20
C MET A 166 7.42 -10.61 13.43
N GLU A 167 6.33 -9.86 13.26
CA GLU A 167 5.36 -9.51 14.32
C GLU A 167 3.94 -9.42 13.78
N GLY A 168 2.99 -9.27 14.71
CA GLY A 168 1.55 -9.18 14.47
C GLY A 168 0.79 -10.35 15.10
N SER A 169 -0.53 -10.20 15.08
CA SER A 169 -1.49 -11.20 15.54
C SER A 169 -2.88 -10.90 14.99
N GLY A 170 -3.65 -11.94 14.66
CA GLY A 170 -5.07 -11.82 14.33
C GLY A 170 -5.93 -11.31 15.50
N ASN A 171 -5.42 -11.37 16.73
CA ASN A 171 -6.13 -10.94 17.94
C ASN A 171 -6.31 -9.41 18.02
N MET A 172 -5.48 -8.63 17.32
CA MET A 172 -5.55 -7.17 17.31
C MET A 172 -6.77 -6.64 16.53
N ILE A 173 -7.37 -7.48 15.70
CA ILE A 173 -8.44 -7.09 14.79
C ILE A 173 -9.76 -7.71 15.24
N ASP A 174 -10.72 -6.87 15.62
CA ASP A 174 -12.06 -7.31 15.97
C ASP A 174 -12.93 -7.46 14.72
N GLY A 175 -13.31 -8.70 14.40
CA GLY A 175 -14.18 -9.02 13.27
C GLY A 175 -15.68 -8.77 13.50
N SER A 176 -16.09 -8.39 14.71
CA SER A 176 -17.51 -8.39 15.11
C SER A 176 -18.38 -7.42 14.31
N VAL A 177 -17.90 -6.19 14.08
CA VAL A 177 -18.69 -5.19 13.33
C VAL A 177 -18.85 -5.61 11.87
N LEU A 178 -17.76 -6.06 11.23
CA LEU A 178 -17.82 -6.54 9.85
C LEU A 178 -18.74 -7.77 9.72
N ALA A 179 -18.68 -8.69 10.69
CA ALA A 179 -19.54 -9.87 10.72
C ALA A 179 -21.02 -9.49 10.82
N SER A 180 -21.36 -8.64 11.80
CA SER A 180 -22.74 -8.18 12.04
C SER A 180 -23.28 -7.34 10.87
N TYR A 181 -22.52 -6.34 10.41
CA TYR A 181 -22.92 -5.44 9.33
C TYR A 181 -23.03 -6.15 7.98
N GLY A 182 -22.00 -6.90 7.61
CA GLY A 182 -21.91 -7.58 6.33
C GLY A 182 -22.76 -8.85 6.25
N ASN A 183 -23.20 -9.36 7.40
CA ASN A 183 -23.80 -10.69 7.56
C ASN A 183 -22.93 -11.79 6.92
N VAL A 184 -21.68 -11.83 7.35
CA VAL A 184 -20.64 -12.78 6.93
C VAL A 184 -19.96 -13.35 8.16
N ILE A 185 -19.42 -14.57 8.09
CA ILE A 185 -18.53 -15.06 9.14
C ILE A 185 -17.16 -14.44 8.93
N VAL A 186 -16.62 -13.78 9.95
CA VAL A 186 -15.25 -13.25 9.90
C VAL A 186 -14.35 -14.17 10.72
N ILE A 187 -13.17 -14.48 10.17
CA ILE A 187 -12.17 -15.30 10.84
C ILE A 187 -10.86 -14.53 10.88
N THR A 188 -10.23 -14.42 12.04
CA THR A 188 -8.83 -13.97 12.16
C THR A 188 -7.97 -15.14 12.64
N LEU A 189 -6.70 -15.18 12.27
CA LEU A 189 -5.79 -16.26 12.69
C LEU A 189 -4.45 -15.72 13.18
N ASN A 190 -3.75 -16.55 13.95
CA ASN A 190 -2.33 -16.45 14.18
C ASN A 190 -1.60 -17.51 13.37
N TYR A 191 -0.48 -17.16 12.75
CA TYR A 191 0.44 -18.06 12.06
C TYR A 191 1.86 -17.82 12.59
N ARG A 192 2.78 -18.79 12.50
CA ARG A 192 4.16 -18.59 12.96
C ARG A 192 4.80 -17.41 12.23
N VAL A 193 5.42 -16.51 12.98
CA VAL A 193 6.13 -15.32 12.51
C VAL A 193 7.64 -15.46 12.68
N GLY A 194 8.39 -14.61 11.99
CA GLY A 194 9.82 -14.44 12.05
C GLY A 194 10.61 -15.74 11.85
N VAL A 195 11.62 -15.93 12.69
CA VAL A 195 12.49 -17.13 12.64
C VAL A 195 11.67 -18.42 12.66
N LEU A 196 10.68 -18.51 13.55
CA LEU A 196 9.90 -19.73 13.75
C LEU A 196 8.98 -20.04 12.56
N GLY A 197 8.53 -19.02 11.83
CA GLY A 197 7.67 -19.15 10.66
C GLY A 197 8.42 -19.34 9.35
N PHE A 198 9.64 -18.82 9.24
CA PHE A 198 10.25 -18.60 7.92
C PHE A 198 11.74 -18.92 7.81
N LEU A 199 12.35 -19.52 8.84
CA LEU A 199 13.74 -19.98 8.74
C LEU A 199 13.90 -21.00 7.61
N SER A 200 14.86 -20.75 6.74
CA SER A 200 15.22 -21.66 5.64
C SER A 200 16.73 -21.77 5.48
N THR A 201 17.20 -22.99 5.25
CA THR A 201 18.59 -23.31 4.94
C THR A 201 18.87 -23.30 3.43
N GLY A 202 17.85 -23.08 2.59
CA GLY A 202 17.95 -23.19 1.14
C GLY A 202 18.14 -24.64 0.65
N ASP A 203 17.93 -25.61 1.52
CA ASP A 203 18.00 -27.04 1.24
C ASP A 203 16.92 -27.80 2.02
N GLN A 204 17.02 -29.14 2.11
CA GLN A 204 16.00 -29.97 2.74
C GLN A 204 16.01 -29.96 4.27
N ALA A 205 17.03 -29.41 4.93
CA ALA A 205 17.12 -29.41 6.40
C ALA A 205 16.04 -28.52 7.04
N ALA A 206 15.81 -27.35 6.44
CA ALA A 206 14.70 -26.46 6.76
C ALA A 206 14.29 -25.73 5.46
N LYS A 207 13.18 -26.14 4.86
CA LYS A 207 12.72 -25.57 3.58
C LYS A 207 12.23 -24.13 3.71
N GLY A 208 11.64 -23.76 4.84
CA GLY A 208 10.99 -22.47 5.07
C GLY A 208 9.48 -22.54 4.91
N ASN A 209 8.84 -21.37 4.73
CA ASN A 209 7.40 -21.22 4.47
C ASN A 209 6.44 -21.82 5.51
N TYR A 210 6.89 -22.11 6.73
CA TYR A 210 6.04 -22.69 7.77
C TYR A 210 4.87 -21.78 8.15
N GLY A 211 5.06 -20.46 8.17
CA GLY A 211 3.99 -19.49 8.39
C GLY A 211 2.94 -19.49 7.27
N LEU A 212 3.33 -19.71 6.01
CA LEU A 212 2.38 -19.89 4.90
C LEU A 212 1.63 -21.22 5.03
N LEU A 213 2.34 -22.29 5.40
CA LEU A 213 1.74 -23.60 5.63
C LEU A 213 0.75 -23.58 6.81
N ASP A 214 1.00 -22.76 7.83
CA ASP A 214 0.06 -22.50 8.93
C ASP A 214 -1.23 -21.85 8.42
N GLN A 215 -1.12 -20.85 7.53
CA GLN A 215 -2.27 -20.22 6.89
C GLN A 215 -3.06 -21.21 6.02
N ILE A 216 -2.37 -22.06 5.26
CA ILE A 216 -2.98 -23.14 4.46
C ILE A 216 -3.69 -24.16 5.37
N GLN A 217 -3.07 -24.55 6.47
CA GLN A 217 -3.69 -25.48 7.44
C GLN A 217 -4.92 -24.87 8.12
N ALA A 218 -4.89 -23.57 8.43
CA ALA A 218 -6.06 -22.86 8.90
C ALA A 218 -7.17 -22.82 7.82
N LEU A 219 -6.83 -22.58 6.55
CA LEU A 219 -7.80 -22.64 5.44
C LEU A 219 -8.42 -24.03 5.29
N ARG A 220 -7.63 -25.10 5.41
CA ARG A 220 -8.14 -26.49 5.43
C ARG A 220 -9.10 -26.71 6.59
N TRP A 221 -8.71 -26.29 7.79
CA TRP A 221 -9.58 -26.38 8.97
C TRP A 221 -10.90 -25.62 8.77
N VAL A 222 -10.85 -24.41 8.21
CA VAL A 222 -12.03 -23.58 7.92
C VAL A 222 -12.91 -24.27 6.88
N SER A 223 -12.34 -24.73 5.77
CA SER A 223 -13.08 -25.44 4.71
C SER A 223 -13.83 -26.66 5.26
N GLU A 224 -13.21 -27.40 6.18
CA GLU A 224 -13.83 -28.58 6.80
C GLU A 224 -14.85 -28.24 7.89
N ASN A 225 -14.64 -27.18 8.68
CA ASN A 225 -15.40 -26.96 9.92
C ASN A 225 -16.37 -25.80 9.89
N VAL A 226 -16.24 -24.84 8.97
CA VAL A 226 -17.01 -23.59 9.01
C VAL A 226 -18.52 -23.81 8.81
N ALA A 227 -18.91 -24.91 8.15
CA ALA A 227 -20.31 -25.32 8.02
C ALA A 227 -20.99 -25.55 9.37
N PHE A 228 -20.27 -26.01 10.40
CA PHE A 228 -20.82 -26.18 11.74
C PHE A 228 -21.14 -24.85 12.43
N PHE A 229 -20.57 -23.75 11.95
CA PHE A 229 -20.83 -22.39 12.41
C PHE A 229 -21.86 -21.67 11.50
N GLY A 230 -22.46 -22.38 10.55
CA GLY A 230 -23.39 -21.81 9.58
C GLY A 230 -22.72 -21.10 8.40
N GLY A 231 -21.42 -21.31 8.16
CA GLY A 231 -20.70 -20.75 7.02
C GLY A 231 -20.67 -21.67 5.81
N ASP A 232 -20.42 -21.09 4.65
CA ASP A 232 -20.35 -21.79 3.36
C ASP A 232 -18.89 -22.01 2.94
N PRO A 233 -18.39 -23.27 2.93
CA PRO A 233 -17.01 -23.56 2.53
C PRO A 233 -16.74 -23.30 1.04
N GLN A 234 -17.78 -23.10 0.22
CA GLN A 234 -17.64 -22.71 -1.20
C GLN A 234 -17.65 -21.20 -1.42
N ARG A 235 -17.76 -20.40 -0.35
CA ARG A 235 -17.72 -18.92 -0.39
C ARG A 235 -16.76 -18.35 0.65
N ILE A 236 -15.54 -18.88 0.66
CA ILE A 236 -14.40 -18.39 1.43
C ILE A 236 -13.65 -17.32 0.61
N THR A 237 -13.54 -16.14 1.20
CA THR A 237 -12.73 -15.03 0.72
C THR A 237 -11.59 -14.80 1.69
N VAL A 238 -10.36 -14.86 1.20
CA VAL A 238 -9.17 -14.54 2.02
C VAL A 238 -8.81 -13.09 1.77
N PHE A 239 -8.52 -12.35 2.84
CA PHE A 239 -8.12 -10.96 2.71
C PHE A 239 -7.04 -10.58 3.70
N GLY A 240 -6.25 -9.57 3.35
CA GLY A 240 -5.16 -9.10 4.19
C GLY A 240 -4.74 -7.71 3.79
N SER A 241 -3.99 -7.05 4.68
CA SER A 241 -3.36 -5.75 4.42
C SER A 241 -1.86 -5.83 4.62
N SER A 242 -1.09 -5.05 3.87
CA SER A 242 0.38 -5.03 3.93
C SER A 242 0.97 -6.43 3.64
N ILE A 243 1.88 -6.92 4.47
CA ILE A 243 2.41 -8.28 4.44
C ILE A 243 1.30 -9.35 4.47
N GLY A 244 0.17 -9.09 5.13
CA GLY A 244 -0.99 -9.98 5.09
C GLY A 244 -1.55 -10.10 3.67
N ALA A 245 -1.54 -9.01 2.90
CA ALA A 245 -1.91 -9.01 1.48
C ALA A 245 -0.85 -9.70 0.61
N SER A 246 0.44 -9.55 0.91
CA SER A 246 1.51 -10.34 0.27
C SER A 246 1.33 -11.84 0.51
N CYS A 247 0.98 -12.26 1.74
CA CYS A 247 0.59 -13.64 2.04
C CYS A 247 -0.60 -14.08 1.18
N VAL A 248 -1.68 -13.30 1.12
CA VAL A 248 -2.84 -13.61 0.25
C VAL A 248 -2.41 -13.79 -1.20
N SER A 249 -1.59 -12.87 -1.73
CA SER A 249 -1.07 -12.96 -3.09
C SER A 249 -0.25 -14.24 -3.31
N LEU A 250 0.63 -14.61 -2.37
CA LEU A 250 1.43 -15.83 -2.44
C LEU A 250 0.56 -17.10 -2.34
N LEU A 251 -0.48 -17.09 -1.50
CA LEU A 251 -1.42 -18.20 -1.39
C LEU A 251 -2.17 -18.43 -2.70
N THR A 252 -2.49 -17.39 -3.47
CA THR A 252 -3.11 -17.55 -4.81
C THR A 252 -2.17 -18.18 -5.85
N LEU A 253 -0.86 -18.18 -5.59
CA LEU A 253 0.16 -18.76 -6.47
C LEU A 253 0.63 -20.15 -6.02
N SER A 254 0.13 -20.63 -4.88
CA SER A 254 0.53 -21.92 -4.31
C SER A 254 -0.47 -23.01 -4.68
N HIS A 255 0.02 -24.10 -5.26
CA HIS A 255 -0.80 -25.27 -5.56
C HIS A 255 -1.42 -25.92 -4.30
N HIS A 256 -0.82 -25.71 -3.12
CA HIS A 256 -1.34 -26.20 -1.83
C HIS A 256 -2.64 -25.53 -1.39
N SER A 257 -2.96 -24.38 -1.98
CA SER A 257 -4.14 -23.56 -1.68
C SER A 257 -5.34 -23.84 -2.59
N GLU A 258 -5.16 -24.64 -3.64
CA GLU A 258 -6.20 -24.91 -4.63
C GLU A 258 -7.46 -25.51 -3.97
N GLY A 259 -8.62 -24.95 -4.33
CA GLY A 259 -9.92 -25.41 -3.80
C GLY A 259 -10.21 -25.03 -2.35
N LEU A 260 -9.29 -24.40 -1.62
CA LEU A 260 -9.50 -24.01 -0.22
C LEU A 260 -10.24 -22.68 -0.06
N PHE A 261 -10.16 -21.79 -1.05
CA PHE A 261 -10.90 -20.54 -1.10
C PHE A 261 -11.18 -20.14 -2.54
N GLN A 262 -12.08 -19.17 -2.74
CA GLN A 262 -12.56 -18.80 -4.07
C GLN A 262 -12.22 -17.36 -4.45
N ARG A 263 -11.94 -16.50 -3.46
CA ARG A 263 -11.72 -15.07 -3.69
C ARG A 263 -10.61 -14.51 -2.82
N ALA A 264 -9.94 -13.48 -3.33
CA ALA A 264 -8.88 -12.78 -2.62
C ALA A 264 -9.13 -11.27 -2.59
N ILE A 265 -8.90 -10.64 -1.43
CA ILE A 265 -8.82 -9.17 -1.32
C ILE A 265 -7.41 -8.79 -0.84
N ILE A 266 -6.67 -8.07 -1.68
CA ILE A 266 -5.25 -7.77 -1.51
C ILE A 266 -5.10 -6.27 -1.28
N GLN A 267 -5.04 -5.86 -0.01
CA GLN A 267 -5.00 -4.44 0.38
C GLN A 267 -3.56 -3.96 0.60
N SER A 268 -3.08 -3.00 -0.19
CA SER A 268 -1.79 -2.35 0.03
C SER A 268 -0.63 -3.33 0.17
N GLY A 269 -0.57 -4.34 -0.69
CA GLY A 269 0.52 -5.32 -0.75
C GLY A 269 0.46 -6.17 -2.03
N SER A 270 1.53 -6.90 -2.31
CA SER A 270 1.66 -7.81 -3.46
C SER A 270 2.76 -8.83 -3.19
N ALA A 271 2.75 -9.96 -3.89
CA ALA A 271 3.89 -10.89 -3.92
C ALA A 271 5.11 -10.34 -4.67
N LEU A 272 4.97 -9.22 -5.41
CA LEU A 272 6.02 -8.63 -6.25
C LEU A 272 6.82 -7.51 -5.57
N SER A 273 6.41 -7.05 -4.39
CA SER A 273 7.17 -6.02 -3.66
C SER A 273 8.54 -6.57 -3.19
N SER A 274 9.57 -5.72 -3.11
CA SER A 274 10.94 -6.11 -2.70
C SER A 274 11.05 -6.81 -1.34
N TRP A 275 10.04 -6.61 -0.50
CA TRP A 275 9.92 -7.18 0.84
C TRP A 275 8.91 -8.31 0.96
N ALA A 276 8.37 -8.82 -0.16
CA ALA A 276 7.40 -9.92 -0.13
C ALA A 276 8.08 -11.29 0.02
N VAL A 277 9.25 -11.47 -0.60
CA VAL A 277 10.01 -12.73 -0.66
C VAL A 277 11.45 -12.49 -0.21
N ASN A 278 12.01 -13.46 0.53
CA ASN A 278 13.41 -13.51 0.91
C ASN A 278 14.22 -14.33 -0.10
N TYR A 279 15.02 -13.66 -0.92
CA TYR A 279 15.91 -14.29 -1.89
C TYR A 279 17.28 -14.73 -1.30
N GLN A 280 17.55 -14.44 -0.03
CA GLN A 280 18.82 -14.77 0.64
C GLN A 280 18.65 -15.52 1.98
N PRO A 281 17.82 -16.58 2.06
CA PRO A 281 17.52 -17.25 3.33
C PRO A 281 18.76 -17.86 4.00
N VAL A 282 19.64 -18.47 3.21
CA VAL A 282 20.88 -19.11 3.69
C VAL A 282 21.76 -18.13 4.47
N LYS A 283 21.84 -16.88 4.01
CA LYS A 283 22.65 -15.82 4.62
C LYS A 283 22.13 -15.49 6.02
N TYR A 284 20.84 -15.23 6.15
CA TYR A 284 20.25 -14.81 7.43
C TYR A 284 20.14 -15.96 8.43
N THR A 285 19.85 -17.18 7.96
CA THR A 285 19.86 -18.38 8.81
C THR A 285 21.25 -18.66 9.39
N ARG A 286 22.32 -18.53 8.59
CA ARG A 286 23.69 -18.69 9.11
C ARG A 286 24.09 -17.60 10.11
N LEU A 287 23.70 -16.34 9.85
CA LEU A 287 23.95 -15.24 10.77
C LEU A 287 23.25 -15.46 12.12
N LEU A 288 22.00 -15.95 12.10
CA LEU A 288 21.29 -16.34 13.31
C LEU A 288 22.02 -17.49 14.03
N ALA A 289 22.37 -18.55 13.29
CA ALA A 289 23.06 -19.71 13.85
C ALA A 289 24.39 -19.32 14.51
N GLU A 290 25.14 -18.37 13.94
CA GLU A 290 26.34 -17.81 14.57
C GLU A 290 26.03 -17.12 15.90
N LYS A 291 25.01 -16.25 15.94
CA LYS A 291 24.65 -15.51 17.16
C LYS A 291 24.21 -16.39 18.31
N VAL A 292 23.57 -17.53 18.02
CA VAL A 292 23.10 -18.48 19.05
C VAL A 292 24.04 -19.67 19.25
N GLY A 293 25.21 -19.69 18.61
CA GLY A 293 26.21 -20.76 18.79
C GLY A 293 25.85 -22.11 18.15
N CYS A 294 25.05 -22.09 17.08
CA CYS A 294 24.68 -23.24 16.25
C CYS A 294 25.35 -23.24 14.86
N ASN A 295 26.43 -22.44 14.66
CA ASN A 295 27.12 -22.33 13.38
C ASN A 295 27.97 -23.58 13.07
N VAL A 296 27.32 -24.63 12.59
CA VAL A 296 27.94 -25.85 12.09
C VAL A 296 27.76 -25.93 10.56
N LEU A 297 28.65 -26.64 9.88
CA LEU A 297 28.65 -26.70 8.41
C LEU A 297 27.50 -27.54 7.85
N ASP A 298 27.15 -28.63 8.54
CA ASP A 298 26.02 -29.48 8.17
C ASP A 298 24.70 -28.79 8.54
N THR A 299 23.80 -28.66 7.57
CA THR A 299 22.56 -27.90 7.76
C THR A 299 21.55 -28.65 8.62
N VAL A 300 21.59 -29.99 8.64
CA VAL A 300 20.71 -30.80 9.51
C VAL A 300 21.14 -30.63 10.97
N ASP A 301 22.44 -30.78 11.26
CA ASP A 301 22.98 -30.55 12.61
C ASP A 301 22.74 -29.11 13.09
N MET A 302 22.82 -28.13 12.19
CA MET A 302 22.51 -26.72 12.49
C MET A 302 21.04 -26.56 12.89
N VAL A 303 20.11 -27.11 12.12
CA VAL A 303 18.68 -27.02 12.41
C VAL A 303 18.34 -27.77 13.71
N ASP A 304 18.94 -28.92 13.96
CA ASP A 304 18.76 -29.67 15.22
C ASP A 304 19.28 -28.87 16.43
N CYS A 305 20.42 -28.20 16.31
CA CYS A 305 20.90 -27.27 17.34
C CYS A 305 19.91 -26.11 17.56
N LEU A 306 19.37 -25.52 16.49
CA LEU A 306 18.39 -24.43 16.57
C LEU A 306 17.06 -24.87 17.21
N ARG A 307 16.61 -26.12 16.99
CA ARG A 307 15.43 -26.70 17.67
C ARG A 307 15.62 -26.77 19.18
N GLN A 308 16.84 -26.97 19.66
CA GLN A 308 17.15 -27.04 21.10
C GLN A 308 17.18 -25.68 21.79
N LYS A 309 17.22 -24.57 21.04
CA LYS A 309 17.19 -23.21 21.60
C LYS A 309 15.81 -22.84 22.11
N SER A 310 15.75 -21.93 23.08
CA SER A 310 14.46 -21.36 23.48
C SER A 310 13.93 -20.42 22.38
N ALA A 311 12.61 -20.35 22.18
CA ALA A 311 12.03 -19.41 21.22
C ALA A 311 12.46 -17.96 21.48
N LYS A 312 12.51 -17.58 22.75
CA LYS A 312 12.98 -16.27 23.19
C LYS A 312 14.41 -15.98 22.71
N GLU A 313 15.33 -16.92 22.92
CA GLU A 313 16.73 -16.77 22.47
C GLU A 313 16.85 -16.61 20.96
N LEU A 314 15.98 -17.26 20.16
CA LEU A 314 15.98 -17.12 18.71
C LEU A 314 15.39 -15.78 18.25
N VAL A 315 14.27 -15.38 18.83
CA VAL A 315 13.48 -14.20 18.41
C VAL A 315 14.12 -12.89 18.85
N GLU A 316 14.87 -12.88 19.96
CA GLU A 316 15.53 -11.66 20.46
C GLU A 316 16.80 -11.28 19.68
N GLN A 317 17.24 -12.11 18.72
CA GLN A 317 18.44 -11.83 17.94
C GLN A 317 18.21 -10.69 16.94
N ASP A 318 19.11 -9.72 16.96
CA ASP A 318 19.11 -8.62 16.00
C ASP A 318 19.72 -9.07 14.66
N ILE A 319 18.85 -9.41 13.70
CA ILE A 319 19.23 -9.85 12.34
C ILE A 319 18.71 -8.80 11.35
N GLN A 320 19.58 -7.87 10.97
CA GLN A 320 19.22 -6.77 10.08
C GLN A 320 19.33 -7.18 8.60
N PRO A 321 18.23 -7.14 7.83
CA PRO A 321 18.29 -7.33 6.39
C PRO A 321 18.87 -6.10 5.67
N ALA A 322 19.11 -6.25 4.37
CA ALA A 322 19.26 -5.08 3.51
C ALA A 322 17.98 -4.21 3.60
N ARG A 323 18.14 -2.88 3.52
CA ARG A 323 16.99 -1.96 3.63
C ARG A 323 15.96 -2.28 2.53
N TYR A 324 14.68 -2.20 2.89
CA TYR A 324 13.53 -2.54 2.03
C TYR A 324 13.41 -4.03 1.64
N HIS A 325 14.19 -4.90 2.28
CA HIS A 325 14.12 -6.34 2.16
C HIS A 325 13.85 -6.96 3.54
N ILE A 326 13.57 -8.26 3.56
CA ILE A 326 13.26 -9.03 4.77
C ILE A 326 14.34 -10.07 5.05
N ALA A 327 14.54 -10.39 6.34
CA ALA A 327 15.50 -11.41 6.78
C ALA A 327 14.85 -12.80 6.90
N PHE A 328 13.63 -12.86 7.44
CA PHE A 328 12.84 -14.07 7.59
C PHE A 328 11.43 -13.80 7.07
N GLY A 329 11.08 -14.45 5.98
CA GLY A 329 9.78 -14.40 5.32
C GLY A 329 9.71 -15.46 4.23
N PRO A 330 8.68 -15.44 3.37
CA PRO A 330 8.50 -16.43 2.32
C PRO A 330 9.73 -16.61 1.44
N VAL A 331 10.00 -17.85 1.02
CA VAL A 331 11.11 -18.22 0.14
C VAL A 331 10.59 -19.00 -1.05
N ILE A 332 11.32 -18.97 -2.17
CA ILE A 332 11.08 -19.86 -3.31
C ILE A 332 11.69 -21.21 -2.95
N ASP A 333 10.87 -22.12 -2.44
CA ASP A 333 11.27 -23.46 -1.98
C ASP A 333 11.10 -24.54 -3.04
N GLY A 334 10.49 -24.21 -4.19
CA GLY A 334 10.21 -25.16 -5.26
C GLY A 334 9.02 -26.07 -4.97
N ASP A 335 8.23 -25.77 -3.93
CA ASP A 335 7.08 -26.57 -3.47
C ASP A 335 5.92 -25.64 -3.09
N VAL A 336 5.95 -25.02 -1.91
CA VAL A 336 4.89 -24.08 -1.50
C VAL A 336 4.84 -22.89 -2.45
N ILE A 337 6.00 -22.32 -2.77
CA ILE A 337 6.20 -21.31 -3.81
C ILE A 337 7.15 -21.91 -4.85
N PRO A 338 6.60 -22.42 -5.97
CA PRO A 338 7.38 -23.21 -6.94
C PRO A 338 8.47 -22.42 -7.67
N ASP A 339 8.22 -21.15 -7.97
CA ASP A 339 9.12 -20.28 -8.73
C ASP A 339 8.93 -18.82 -8.30
N ASP A 340 9.62 -17.89 -8.94
CA ASP A 340 9.45 -16.45 -8.73
C ASP A 340 7.96 -16.05 -8.92
N PRO A 341 7.37 -15.28 -7.98
CA PRO A 341 5.97 -14.88 -8.09
C PRO A 341 5.61 -14.18 -9.40
N GLU A 342 6.52 -13.40 -10.00
CA GLU A 342 6.27 -12.78 -11.31
C GLU A 342 6.09 -13.84 -12.40
N ILE A 343 6.96 -14.84 -12.42
CA ILE A 343 6.91 -15.97 -13.36
C ILE A 343 5.61 -16.76 -13.18
N LEU A 344 5.20 -17.06 -11.93
CA LEU A 344 3.97 -17.79 -11.65
C LEU A 344 2.72 -17.00 -12.09
N MET A 345 2.72 -15.68 -11.91
CA MET A 345 1.62 -14.82 -12.39
C MET A 345 1.57 -14.75 -13.92
N GLU A 346 2.73 -14.69 -14.59
CA GLU A 346 2.80 -14.73 -16.06
C GLU A 346 2.26 -16.05 -16.64
N GLN A 347 2.53 -17.17 -15.96
CA GLN A 347 2.04 -18.50 -16.31
C GLN A 347 0.54 -18.69 -16.03
N GLY A 348 -0.05 -17.85 -15.17
CA GLY A 348 -1.48 -17.87 -14.88
C GLY A 348 -1.91 -18.84 -13.78
N GLU A 349 -1.03 -19.16 -12.83
CA GLU A 349 -1.34 -20.10 -11.73
C GLU A 349 -2.49 -19.60 -10.82
N PHE A 350 -2.62 -18.28 -10.66
CA PHE A 350 -3.64 -17.61 -9.84
C PHE A 350 -4.97 -17.26 -10.53
N LEU A 351 -5.27 -17.80 -11.72
CA LEU A 351 -6.45 -17.37 -12.50
C LEU A 351 -7.80 -17.89 -12.00
N ASN A 352 -7.78 -18.83 -11.06
CA ASN A 352 -8.98 -19.49 -10.51
C ASN A 352 -9.77 -18.63 -9.52
N TYR A 353 -9.29 -17.43 -9.18
CA TYR A 353 -9.84 -16.61 -8.11
C TYR A 353 -10.52 -15.35 -8.64
N ASP A 354 -11.56 -14.86 -7.95
CA ASP A 354 -11.96 -13.46 -8.09
C ASP A 354 -11.01 -12.62 -7.23
N ILE A 355 -10.46 -11.52 -7.76
CA ILE A 355 -9.53 -10.66 -7.01
C ILE A 355 -10.03 -9.22 -6.93
N MET A 356 -10.04 -8.68 -5.70
CA MET A 356 -10.10 -7.25 -5.44
C MET A 356 -8.74 -6.82 -4.88
N LEU A 357 -8.19 -5.72 -5.39
CA LEU A 357 -6.91 -5.20 -4.90
C LEU A 357 -6.83 -3.69 -4.99
N GLY A 358 -5.95 -3.07 -4.22
CA GLY A 358 -5.79 -1.62 -4.25
C GLY A 358 -4.77 -1.11 -3.26
N VAL A 359 -4.60 0.20 -3.26
CA VAL A 359 -3.55 0.91 -2.51
C VAL A 359 -4.09 2.22 -1.94
N ASN A 360 -3.40 2.76 -0.96
CA ASN A 360 -3.67 4.07 -0.38
C ASN A 360 -2.89 5.16 -1.13
N GLN A 361 -3.35 6.40 -1.05
CA GLN A 361 -2.78 7.53 -1.79
C GLN A 361 -1.30 7.82 -1.43
N GLY A 362 -0.92 7.66 -0.17
CA GLY A 362 0.37 8.07 0.38
C GLY A 362 0.97 7.02 1.31
N GLU A 363 1.01 5.76 0.86
CA GLU A 363 1.58 4.60 1.59
C GLU A 363 2.94 4.94 2.22
N GLY A 364 3.83 5.56 1.45
CA GLY A 364 5.21 5.88 1.82
C GLY A 364 5.40 7.03 2.79
N LEU A 365 4.44 7.33 3.68
CA LEU A 365 4.52 8.42 4.66
C LEU A 365 5.82 8.35 5.49
N LYS A 366 6.14 7.16 6.01
CA LYS A 366 7.30 6.93 6.87
C LYS A 366 8.65 7.05 6.15
N PHE A 367 8.66 7.05 4.81
CA PHE A 367 9.90 7.25 4.03
C PHE A 367 10.49 8.65 4.21
N VAL A 368 9.62 9.66 4.39
CA VAL A 368 10.06 11.06 4.46
C VAL A 368 10.12 11.61 5.88
N GLU A 369 9.57 10.92 6.88
CA GLU A 369 9.37 11.44 8.24
C GLU A 369 10.62 12.07 8.85
N ASN A 370 11.81 11.47 8.62
CA ASN A 370 13.08 11.95 9.17
C ASN A 370 13.74 13.09 8.38
N VAL A 371 13.20 13.48 7.23
CA VAL A 371 13.75 14.54 6.36
C VAL A 371 12.78 15.71 6.15
N VAL A 372 11.60 15.68 6.80
CA VAL A 372 10.65 16.80 6.79
C VAL A 372 11.08 17.83 7.83
N ASP A 373 11.16 19.09 7.41
CA ASP A 373 11.47 20.21 8.30
C ASP A 373 10.24 20.73 9.08
N ALA A 374 10.44 21.73 9.94
CA ALA A 374 9.37 22.30 10.76
C ALA A 374 8.31 23.08 9.95
N GLU A 375 8.56 23.37 8.68
CA GLU A 375 7.64 24.03 7.75
C GLU A 375 6.99 23.01 6.79
N ASP A 376 7.02 21.72 7.16
CA ASP A 376 6.44 20.61 6.40
C ASP A 376 7.08 20.40 5.00
N GLY A 377 8.28 20.95 4.78
CA GLY A 377 9.04 20.88 3.54
C GLY A 377 10.14 19.82 3.55
N VAL A 378 10.68 19.51 2.36
CA VAL A 378 11.94 18.76 2.21
C VAL A 378 12.93 19.61 1.41
N SER A 379 14.19 19.64 1.83
CA SER A 379 15.25 20.39 1.15
C SER A 379 15.68 19.70 -0.17
N GLY A 380 16.35 20.44 -1.06
CA GLY A 380 16.85 19.87 -2.32
C GLY A 380 17.94 18.81 -2.08
N SER A 381 18.80 19.03 -1.09
CA SER A 381 19.84 18.08 -0.69
C SER A 381 19.25 16.81 -0.09
N ASP A 382 18.20 16.92 0.74
CA ASP A 382 17.56 15.75 1.35
C ASP A 382 16.76 14.96 0.31
N PHE A 383 16.17 15.64 -0.67
CA PHE A 383 15.56 14.99 -1.83
C PHE A 383 16.60 14.16 -2.61
N ASP A 384 17.70 14.79 -2.99
CA ASP A 384 18.75 14.11 -3.76
C ASP A 384 19.36 12.93 -2.98
N TYR A 385 19.62 13.13 -1.69
CA TYR A 385 20.11 12.08 -0.80
C TYR A 385 19.11 10.92 -0.69
N SER A 386 17.83 11.21 -0.46
CA SER A 386 16.79 10.19 -0.31
C SER A 386 16.61 9.35 -1.57
N VAL A 387 16.58 9.99 -2.75
CA VAL A 387 16.54 9.28 -4.04
C VAL A 387 17.78 8.43 -4.25
N SER A 388 18.97 8.98 -3.97
CA SER A 388 20.22 8.24 -4.13
C SER A 388 20.27 7.01 -3.24
N ASN A 389 19.97 7.18 -1.95
CA ASN A 389 19.93 6.11 -0.96
C ASN A 389 18.86 5.06 -1.33
N PHE A 390 17.70 5.48 -1.83
CA PHE A 390 16.68 4.57 -2.34
C PHE A 390 17.21 3.67 -3.47
N VAL A 391 17.85 4.27 -4.49
CA VAL A 391 18.42 3.53 -5.61
C VAL A 391 19.52 2.56 -5.14
N ASP A 392 20.39 3.00 -4.26
CA ASP A 392 21.51 2.19 -3.77
C ASP A 392 21.03 0.93 -3.01
N ASN A 393 19.96 1.04 -2.23
CA ASN A 393 19.44 -0.08 -1.45
C ASN A 393 18.64 -1.11 -2.27
N LEU A 394 17.92 -0.69 -3.31
CA LEU A 394 17.09 -1.59 -4.12
C LEU A 394 17.81 -2.14 -5.33
N TYR A 395 18.63 -1.31 -5.98
CA TYR A 395 19.29 -1.68 -7.22
C TYR A 395 20.74 -2.05 -6.97
N GLY A 396 21.41 -1.56 -5.91
CA GLY A 396 22.84 -1.77 -5.62
C GLY A 396 23.77 -0.76 -6.31
N TYR A 397 25.09 -0.84 -6.07
CA TYR A 397 26.09 0.15 -6.51
C TYR A 397 27.14 -0.39 -7.52
N PRO A 398 26.82 -0.51 -8.81
CA PRO A 398 27.81 -0.64 -9.89
C PRO A 398 27.96 0.68 -10.68
N GLU A 399 29.04 0.76 -11.45
CA GLU A 399 29.30 1.84 -12.41
C GLU A 399 28.07 2.03 -13.34
N GLY A 400 27.83 3.26 -13.82
CA GLY A 400 26.72 3.56 -14.75
C GLY A 400 25.30 3.68 -14.17
N LYS A 401 25.06 3.44 -12.88
CA LYS A 401 23.75 3.70 -12.25
C LYS A 401 23.41 5.18 -11.99
N ASP A 402 24.32 6.08 -12.31
CA ASP A 402 24.04 7.51 -12.33
C ASP A 402 22.90 7.84 -13.29
N THR A 403 22.80 7.15 -14.43
CA THR A 403 21.68 7.35 -15.37
C THR A 403 20.34 7.00 -14.73
N LEU A 404 20.24 5.88 -14.00
CA LEU A 404 19.02 5.49 -13.32
C LEU A 404 18.64 6.52 -12.24
N ARG A 405 19.60 6.89 -11.39
CA ARG A 405 19.41 7.86 -10.31
C ARG A 405 18.96 9.22 -10.83
N GLU A 406 19.64 9.77 -11.83
CA GLU A 406 19.30 11.06 -12.41
C GLU A 406 17.95 11.01 -13.15
N THR A 407 17.61 9.88 -13.77
CA THR A 407 16.28 9.69 -14.39
C THR A 407 15.18 9.66 -13.33
N ILE A 408 15.38 8.97 -12.21
CA ILE A 408 14.40 8.94 -11.11
C ILE A 408 14.21 10.35 -10.53
N LYS A 409 15.31 11.07 -10.24
CA LYS A 409 15.24 12.48 -9.80
C LYS A 409 14.47 13.33 -10.79
N PHE A 410 14.75 13.19 -12.08
CA PHE A 410 14.07 13.91 -13.14
C PHE A 410 12.56 13.62 -13.16
N MET A 411 12.19 12.34 -13.09
CA MET A 411 10.79 11.92 -13.12
C MET A 411 10.03 12.40 -11.88
N TYR A 412 10.66 12.44 -10.71
CA TYR A 412 10.02 12.85 -9.46
C TYR A 412 10.26 14.32 -9.08
N THR A 413 10.81 15.12 -9.98
CA THR A 413 10.84 16.58 -9.82
C THR A 413 9.58 17.18 -10.45
N ASP A 414 8.84 17.99 -9.70
CA ASP A 414 7.81 18.85 -10.29
C ASP A 414 8.50 20.03 -11.00
N TRP A 415 8.68 19.92 -12.31
CA TRP A 415 9.33 20.96 -13.11
C TRP A 415 8.54 22.26 -13.20
N ALA A 416 7.23 22.23 -12.93
CA ALA A 416 6.40 23.44 -12.90
C ALA A 416 6.52 24.22 -11.58
N ASP A 417 6.98 23.55 -10.51
CA ASP A 417 7.10 24.12 -9.16
C ASP A 417 8.34 23.57 -8.43
N ARG A 418 9.49 23.58 -9.13
CA ARG A 418 10.72 22.85 -8.76
C ARG A 418 11.26 23.21 -7.38
N ASP A 419 11.16 24.49 -7.01
CA ASP A 419 11.80 25.01 -5.80
C ASP A 419 10.89 24.88 -4.56
N ASN A 420 9.65 24.39 -4.72
CA ASN A 420 8.70 24.24 -3.62
C ASN A 420 9.05 23.04 -2.71
N PRO A 421 9.40 23.28 -1.43
CA PRO A 421 9.77 22.23 -0.50
C PRO A 421 8.63 21.23 -0.17
N GLU A 422 7.38 21.70 -0.10
CA GLU A 422 6.22 20.82 0.14
C GLU A 422 5.98 19.89 -1.05
N THR A 423 6.14 20.41 -2.27
CA THR A 423 6.01 19.60 -3.49
C THR A 423 7.10 18.54 -3.55
N ARG A 424 8.36 18.87 -3.20
CA ARG A 424 9.44 17.87 -3.07
C ARG A 424 9.09 16.76 -2.08
N ARG A 425 8.54 17.12 -0.91
CA ARG A 425 8.08 16.13 0.07
C ARG A 425 7.01 15.20 -0.51
N LYS A 426 5.98 15.77 -1.15
CA LYS A 426 4.92 14.98 -1.81
C LYS A 426 5.48 14.02 -2.86
N THR A 427 6.43 14.48 -3.67
CA THR A 427 7.05 13.64 -4.71
C THR A 427 7.93 12.53 -4.14
N LEU A 428 8.57 12.72 -2.98
CA LEU A 428 9.30 11.63 -2.31
C LEU A 428 8.37 10.57 -1.71
N VAL A 429 7.28 11.00 -1.07
CA VAL A 429 6.24 10.06 -0.61
C VAL A 429 5.70 9.28 -1.81
N ALA A 430 5.40 9.96 -2.90
CA ALA A 430 4.96 9.36 -4.15
C ALA A 430 5.99 8.37 -4.73
N LEU A 431 7.28 8.70 -4.76
CA LEU A 431 8.33 7.82 -5.25
C LEU A 431 8.32 6.47 -4.53
N PHE A 432 8.29 6.51 -3.21
CA PHE A 432 8.31 5.30 -2.41
C PHE A 432 6.99 4.54 -2.50
N THR A 433 5.86 5.27 -2.50
CA THR A 433 4.50 4.71 -2.69
C THR A 433 4.39 3.98 -4.04
N ASP A 434 4.89 4.60 -5.10
CA ASP A 434 4.79 4.10 -6.47
C ASP A 434 5.55 2.80 -6.65
N HIS A 435 6.80 2.76 -6.17
CA HIS A 435 7.67 1.61 -6.35
C HIS A 435 7.26 0.43 -5.47
N GLN A 436 6.93 0.69 -4.20
CA GLN A 436 6.74 -0.39 -3.24
C GLN A 436 5.32 -0.96 -3.23
N TRP A 437 4.30 -0.18 -3.63
CA TRP A 437 2.89 -0.57 -3.59
C TRP A 437 2.17 -0.41 -4.93
N VAL A 438 2.20 0.77 -5.55
CA VAL A 438 1.34 1.05 -6.72
C VAL A 438 1.73 0.17 -7.91
N GLU A 439 3.00 0.16 -8.30
CA GLU A 439 3.45 -0.60 -9.45
C GLU A 439 3.25 -2.11 -9.26
N PRO A 440 3.68 -2.73 -8.13
CA PRO A 440 3.43 -4.15 -7.87
C PRO A 440 1.94 -4.52 -7.92
N SER A 441 1.06 -3.68 -7.34
CA SER A 441 -0.38 -3.92 -7.36
C SER A 441 -0.98 -3.78 -8.76
N VAL A 442 -0.54 -2.81 -9.56
CA VAL A 442 -1.02 -2.65 -10.94
C VAL A 442 -0.52 -3.79 -11.83
N VAL A 443 0.73 -4.23 -11.69
CA VAL A 443 1.25 -5.40 -12.42
C VAL A 443 0.47 -6.67 -12.05
N THR A 444 0.19 -6.88 -10.76
CA THR A 444 -0.65 -7.99 -10.28
C THR A 444 -2.05 -7.93 -10.92
N ALA A 445 -2.68 -6.75 -10.95
CA ALA A 445 -4.01 -6.55 -11.55
C ALA A 445 -4.01 -6.80 -13.06
N ASP A 446 -3.00 -6.29 -13.77
CA ASP A 446 -2.80 -6.47 -15.21
C ASP A 446 -2.67 -7.96 -15.55
N LEU A 447 -1.80 -8.70 -14.83
CA LEU A 447 -1.55 -10.12 -15.08
C LEU A 447 -2.79 -10.96 -14.80
N HIS A 448 -3.50 -10.71 -13.70
CA HIS A 448 -4.73 -11.42 -13.37
C HIS A 448 -5.86 -11.15 -14.39
N ALA A 449 -6.09 -9.87 -14.73
CA ALA A 449 -7.17 -9.48 -15.63
C ALA A 449 -6.89 -9.83 -17.11
N ARG A 450 -5.62 -10.02 -17.51
CA ARG A 450 -5.23 -10.35 -18.89
C ARG A 450 -5.91 -11.61 -19.42
N TYR A 451 -6.16 -12.57 -18.54
CA TYR A 451 -6.78 -13.85 -18.88
C TYR A 451 -8.30 -13.87 -18.68
N GLY A 452 -8.90 -12.72 -18.37
CA GLY A 452 -10.35 -12.56 -18.20
C GLY A 452 -10.88 -12.87 -16.80
N SER A 453 -10.00 -13.18 -15.84
CA SER A 453 -10.41 -13.39 -14.45
C SER A 453 -10.99 -12.10 -13.84
N PRO A 454 -12.03 -12.17 -12.99
CA PRO A 454 -12.67 -10.98 -12.44
C PRO A 454 -11.73 -10.21 -11.50
N THR A 455 -11.37 -9.00 -11.92
CA THR A 455 -10.47 -8.11 -11.16
C THR A 455 -11.18 -6.81 -10.84
N TYR A 456 -11.01 -6.29 -9.62
CA TYR A 456 -11.48 -4.96 -9.21
C TYR A 456 -10.35 -4.18 -8.54
N PHE A 457 -10.04 -2.99 -9.05
CA PHE A 457 -8.99 -2.14 -8.51
C PHE A 457 -9.57 -0.95 -7.75
N TYR A 458 -9.01 -0.60 -6.59
CA TYR A 458 -9.32 0.64 -5.88
C TYR A 458 -8.07 1.46 -5.57
N ALA A 459 -8.29 2.75 -5.35
CA ALA A 459 -7.32 3.61 -4.68
C ALA A 459 -8.02 4.37 -3.56
N PHE A 460 -7.45 4.34 -2.36
CA PHE A 460 -8.04 4.86 -1.13
C PHE A 460 -7.46 6.25 -0.79
N TYR A 461 -8.34 7.25 -0.74
CA TYR A 461 -8.02 8.67 -0.65
C TYR A 461 -8.66 9.33 0.58
N HIS A 462 -8.86 8.56 1.65
CA HIS A 462 -9.45 9.07 2.87
C HIS A 462 -8.72 8.48 4.08
N HIS A 463 -8.70 9.23 5.19
CA HIS A 463 -8.23 8.74 6.47
C HIS A 463 -8.88 9.58 7.58
N CYS A 464 -8.87 9.04 8.79
CA CYS A 464 -9.39 9.73 9.95
C CYS A 464 -8.40 10.81 10.43
N GLN A 465 -8.93 11.80 11.14
CA GLN A 465 -8.08 12.78 11.82
C GLN A 465 -7.47 12.13 13.07
N SER A 466 -6.14 12.17 13.15
CA SER A 466 -5.35 11.68 14.28
C SER A 466 -4.27 12.69 14.62
N LEU A 467 -4.03 12.91 15.91
CA LEU A 467 -2.92 13.74 16.41
C LEU A 467 -1.55 13.12 16.14
N MET A 468 -1.52 11.82 15.85
CA MET A 468 -0.29 11.04 15.63
C MET A 468 0.19 11.08 14.19
N LYS A 469 -0.57 11.73 13.31
CA LYS A 469 -0.28 11.83 11.89
C LYS A 469 -0.16 13.31 11.51
N PRO A 470 0.86 13.71 10.74
CA PRO A 470 0.99 15.10 10.31
C PRO A 470 -0.24 15.58 9.53
N ALA A 471 -0.64 16.84 9.72
CA ALA A 471 -1.85 17.42 9.11
C ALA A 471 -1.77 17.51 7.56
N TRP A 472 -0.58 17.36 7.01
CA TRP A 472 -0.33 17.37 5.58
C TRP A 472 -0.39 16.00 4.92
N ALA A 473 -0.39 14.92 5.70
CA ALA A 473 -0.30 13.56 5.20
C ALA A 473 -1.62 13.10 4.60
N ASP A 474 -1.54 12.54 3.40
CA ASP A 474 -2.64 11.84 2.73
C ASP A 474 -2.85 10.44 3.34
N ALA A 475 -3.82 9.66 2.87
CA ALA A 475 -4.08 8.29 3.35
C ALA A 475 -2.81 7.42 3.29
N ALA A 476 -2.32 7.01 4.45
CA ALA A 476 -1.03 6.34 4.64
C ALA A 476 -1.19 4.83 4.80
N HIS A 477 -0.08 4.12 4.99
CA HIS A 477 -0.10 2.66 5.05
C HIS A 477 -0.98 2.11 6.18
N GLY A 478 -1.97 1.29 5.81
CA GLY A 478 -2.94 0.66 6.70
C GLY A 478 -4.12 1.53 7.16
N ASP A 479 -4.28 2.75 6.64
CA ASP A 479 -5.37 3.66 7.00
C ASP A 479 -6.75 3.19 6.53
N GLU A 480 -6.83 2.22 5.62
CA GLU A 480 -8.09 1.63 5.15
C GLU A 480 -8.68 0.62 6.16
N LEU A 481 -7.83 0.00 7.00
CA LEU A 481 -8.23 -1.07 7.91
C LEU A 481 -9.36 -0.68 8.89
N PRO A 482 -9.35 0.49 9.56
CA PRO A 482 -10.44 0.88 10.44
C PRO A 482 -11.80 0.93 9.72
N TYR A 483 -11.80 1.30 8.44
CA TYR A 483 -13.01 1.39 7.63
C TYR A 483 -13.51 0.02 7.19
N VAL A 484 -12.60 -0.90 6.86
CA VAL A 484 -12.91 -2.31 6.50
C VAL A 484 -13.49 -3.06 7.70
N PHE A 485 -12.99 -2.82 8.91
CA PHE A 485 -13.45 -3.50 10.13
C PHE A 485 -14.55 -2.75 10.89
N GLY A 486 -15.08 -1.65 10.34
CA GLY A 486 -16.25 -0.99 10.94
C GLY A 486 -15.97 -0.20 12.20
N VAL A 487 -14.71 0.11 12.52
CA VAL A 487 -14.32 0.82 13.75
C VAL A 487 -15.07 2.15 13.93
N PRO A 488 -15.29 2.98 12.88
CA PRO A 488 -16.09 4.20 13.02
C PRO A 488 -17.51 3.99 13.59
N MET A 489 -18.09 2.80 13.45
CA MET A 489 -19.45 2.50 13.94
C MET A 489 -19.55 2.28 15.45
N VAL A 490 -18.42 1.95 16.10
CA VAL A 490 -18.32 1.77 17.55
C VAL A 490 -17.61 2.94 18.23
N GLY A 491 -16.86 3.74 17.45
CA GLY A 491 -16.14 4.92 17.93
C GLY A 491 -14.63 4.67 18.06
N PRO A 492 -13.89 5.65 18.61
CA PRO A 492 -12.47 5.50 18.88
C PRO A 492 -12.20 4.30 19.80
N THR A 493 -11.16 3.53 19.49
CA THR A 493 -10.70 2.39 20.30
C THR A 493 -9.25 2.63 20.73
N ASP A 494 -8.75 1.83 21.67
CA ASP A 494 -7.35 1.96 22.11
C ASP A 494 -6.35 1.71 20.97
N LEU A 495 -6.68 0.83 20.03
CA LEU A 495 -5.84 0.52 18.87
C LEU A 495 -5.97 1.55 17.76
N PHE A 496 -7.19 2.08 17.57
CA PHE A 496 -7.52 3.10 16.59
C PHE A 496 -8.10 4.34 17.29
N PRO A 497 -7.27 5.18 17.92
CA PRO A 497 -7.68 6.37 18.68
C PRO A 497 -7.98 7.55 17.75
N CYS A 498 -8.66 7.28 16.64
CA CYS A 498 -9.03 8.28 15.65
C CYS A 498 -10.34 8.97 16.04
N ASN A 499 -10.43 10.27 15.82
CA ASN A 499 -11.69 10.98 15.99
C ASN A 499 -12.56 10.81 14.73
N PHE A 500 -13.37 9.75 14.73
CA PHE A 500 -14.22 9.42 13.59
C PHE A 500 -15.41 10.39 13.46
N SER A 501 -15.50 11.04 12.30
CA SER A 501 -16.63 11.87 11.93
C SER A 501 -17.79 11.04 11.39
N LYS A 502 -18.97 11.66 11.23
CA LYS A 502 -20.10 11.03 10.53
C LYS A 502 -19.79 10.63 9.07
N ASN A 503 -18.85 11.32 8.43
CA ASN A 503 -18.40 10.94 7.09
C ASN A 503 -17.57 9.64 7.15
N ASP A 504 -16.83 9.41 8.24
CA ASP A 504 -16.07 8.17 8.44
C ASP A 504 -17.00 6.98 8.66
N VAL A 505 -18.08 7.18 9.43
CA VAL A 505 -19.14 6.16 9.60
C VAL A 505 -19.77 5.79 8.26
N MET A 506 -20.14 6.79 7.46
CA MET A 506 -20.69 6.57 6.11
C MET A 506 -19.70 5.83 5.21
N LEU A 507 -18.43 6.26 5.18
CA LEU A 507 -17.42 5.64 4.33
C LEU A 507 -17.13 4.20 4.77
N SER A 508 -17.09 3.92 6.08
CA SER A 508 -16.91 2.57 6.59
C SER A 508 -18.06 1.64 6.22
N ALA A 509 -19.31 2.12 6.30
CA ALA A 509 -20.48 1.38 5.82
C ALA A 509 -20.37 1.05 4.31
N VAL A 510 -19.94 2.02 3.50
CA VAL A 510 -19.72 1.83 2.05
C VAL A 510 -18.65 0.77 1.79
N VAL A 511 -17.50 0.87 2.46
CA VAL A 511 -16.37 -0.06 2.31
C VAL A 511 -16.79 -1.46 2.71
N MET A 512 -17.40 -1.64 3.89
CA MET A 512 -17.89 -2.94 4.34
C MET A 512 -18.95 -3.53 3.39
N THR A 513 -19.80 -2.68 2.79
CA THR A 513 -20.75 -3.14 1.76
C THR A 513 -20.02 -3.70 0.55
N TYR A 514 -19.04 -2.99 -0.01
CA TYR A 514 -18.27 -3.48 -1.16
C TYR A 514 -17.50 -4.77 -0.84
N TRP A 515 -16.83 -4.84 0.32
CA TRP A 515 -16.05 -6.00 0.75
C TRP A 515 -16.94 -7.23 0.98
N SER A 516 -18.04 -7.07 1.72
CA SER A 516 -18.97 -8.18 2.00
C SER A 516 -19.74 -8.61 0.75
N ASN A 517 -20.11 -7.69 -0.15
CA ASN A 517 -20.69 -8.01 -1.45
C ASN A 517 -19.75 -8.86 -2.32
N PHE A 518 -18.48 -8.46 -2.37
CA PHE A 518 -17.46 -9.22 -3.07
C PHE A 518 -17.30 -10.62 -2.46
N ALA A 519 -17.29 -10.74 -1.14
CA ALA A 519 -17.27 -12.05 -0.48
C ALA A 519 -18.51 -12.89 -0.77
N LYS A 520 -19.69 -12.26 -0.87
CA LYS A 520 -20.97 -12.92 -1.19
C LYS A 520 -21.03 -13.45 -2.62
N THR A 521 -20.51 -12.70 -3.60
CA THR A 521 -20.82 -12.94 -5.03
C THR A 521 -19.64 -12.85 -6.01
N GLY A 522 -18.49 -12.32 -5.61
CA GLY A 522 -17.40 -11.96 -6.52
C GLY A 522 -17.60 -10.63 -7.25
N ASP A 523 -18.69 -9.93 -6.99
CA ASP A 523 -18.99 -8.60 -7.54
C ASP A 523 -19.24 -7.63 -6.37
N PRO A 524 -18.39 -6.61 -6.17
CA PRO A 524 -18.55 -5.68 -5.05
C PRO A 524 -19.87 -4.89 -5.11
N ASN A 525 -20.56 -4.87 -6.26
CA ASN A 525 -21.82 -4.17 -6.43
C ASN A 525 -23.05 -5.01 -6.03
N LYS A 526 -22.88 -6.28 -5.63
CA LYS A 526 -23.99 -7.21 -5.38
C LYS A 526 -23.79 -8.06 -4.12
N PRO A 527 -24.86 -8.42 -3.39
CA PRO A 527 -26.28 -8.17 -3.69
C PRO A 527 -26.82 -6.87 -3.06
N VAL A 528 -26.04 -6.20 -2.21
CA VAL A 528 -26.49 -5.02 -1.47
C VAL A 528 -26.13 -3.75 -2.25
N PRO A 529 -27.10 -2.96 -2.74
CA PRO A 529 -26.81 -1.67 -3.36
C PRO A 529 -26.32 -0.67 -2.31
N GLN A 530 -25.61 0.35 -2.78
CA GLN A 530 -25.05 1.43 -1.95
C GLN A 530 -26.13 2.45 -1.55
N ASP A 531 -27.20 2.03 -0.85
CA ASP A 531 -28.29 2.93 -0.45
C ASP A 531 -27.99 3.71 0.85
N THR A 532 -28.50 4.93 1.00
CA THR A 532 -28.54 5.60 2.31
C THR A 532 -29.49 4.90 3.29
N LYS A 533 -28.93 4.35 4.35
CA LYS A 533 -29.63 3.78 5.52
C LYS A 533 -29.24 4.51 6.81
N PHE A 534 -30.04 4.38 7.87
CA PHE A 534 -29.76 5.01 9.18
C PHE A 534 -28.35 4.73 9.72
N ILE A 535 -27.82 3.52 9.49
CA ILE A 535 -26.46 3.12 9.90
C ILE A 535 -25.36 4.04 9.35
N HIS A 536 -25.58 4.71 8.22
CA HIS A 536 -24.58 5.59 7.59
C HIS A 536 -24.44 6.93 8.32
N THR A 537 -25.46 7.37 9.08
CA THR A 537 -25.55 8.69 9.76
C THR A 537 -25.49 9.94 8.85
N LYS A 538 -25.16 9.75 7.57
CA LYS A 538 -25.07 10.73 6.48
C LYS A 538 -25.55 10.08 5.18
N ALA A 539 -25.88 10.90 4.19
CA ALA A 539 -26.19 10.42 2.85
C ALA A 539 -24.99 9.67 2.24
N ASN A 540 -25.24 8.50 1.68
CA ASN A 540 -24.26 7.67 1.01
C ASN A 540 -23.88 8.34 -0.33
N ARG A 541 -22.61 8.74 -0.45
CA ARG A 541 -22.11 9.42 -1.66
C ARG A 541 -21.83 8.46 -2.82
N PHE A 542 -21.99 7.16 -2.61
CA PHE A 542 -21.71 6.09 -3.57
C PHE A 542 -22.99 5.49 -4.18
N GLU A 543 -24.18 6.03 -3.88
CA GLU A 543 -25.47 5.54 -4.41
C GLU A 543 -25.47 5.33 -5.92
N GLU A 544 -24.87 6.27 -6.66
CA GLU A 544 -24.79 6.22 -8.13
C GLU A 544 -23.42 5.73 -8.64
N VAL A 545 -22.55 5.22 -7.76
CA VAL A 545 -21.18 4.80 -8.10
C VAL A 545 -21.10 3.28 -8.19
N ALA A 546 -21.19 2.76 -9.41
CA ALA A 546 -20.92 1.36 -9.71
C ALA A 546 -19.43 1.11 -9.89
N TRP A 547 -18.86 0.19 -9.12
CA TRP A 547 -17.47 -0.21 -9.22
C TRP A 547 -17.27 -1.11 -10.45
N SER A 548 -16.70 -0.54 -11.50
CA SER A 548 -16.42 -1.26 -12.75
C SER A 548 -15.27 -2.26 -12.60
N LYS A 549 -15.33 -3.35 -13.36
CA LYS A 549 -14.23 -4.33 -13.44
C LYS A 549 -12.98 -3.67 -14.02
N TYR A 550 -11.84 -4.04 -13.45
CA TYR A 550 -10.52 -3.70 -13.98
C TYR A 550 -10.20 -4.58 -15.19
N ASN A 551 -9.57 -4.01 -16.20
CA ASN A 551 -8.96 -4.75 -17.30
C ASN A 551 -7.71 -4.00 -17.80
N PRO A 552 -6.74 -4.66 -18.43
CA PRO A 552 -5.48 -4.01 -18.81
C PRO A 552 -5.61 -2.90 -19.87
N ARG A 553 -6.76 -2.83 -20.57
CA ARG A 553 -7.00 -1.84 -21.62
C ARG A 553 -7.57 -0.54 -21.07
N ASP A 554 -8.59 -0.62 -20.22
CA ASP A 554 -9.29 0.55 -19.69
C ASP A 554 -8.75 0.95 -18.31
N GLN A 555 -8.12 0.02 -17.60
CA GLN A 555 -7.52 0.18 -16.27
C GLN A 555 -8.42 0.94 -15.28
N LEU A 556 -9.72 0.63 -15.31
CA LEU A 556 -10.71 1.28 -14.46
C LEU A 556 -10.51 0.92 -12.98
N TYR A 557 -10.56 1.93 -12.13
CA TYR A 557 -10.48 1.77 -10.68
C TYR A 557 -11.50 2.65 -9.94
N LEU A 558 -11.88 2.21 -8.74
CA LEU A 558 -12.72 3.00 -7.85
C LEU A 558 -11.85 3.91 -6.99
N HIS A 559 -12.04 5.22 -7.10
CA HIS A 559 -11.50 6.19 -6.16
C HIS A 559 -12.37 6.22 -4.90
N ILE A 560 -11.90 5.61 -3.82
CA ILE A 560 -12.61 5.53 -2.53
C ILE A 560 -12.24 6.74 -1.68
N GLY A 561 -13.22 7.60 -1.42
CA GLY A 561 -13.09 8.76 -0.54
C GLY A 561 -14.37 9.60 -0.54
N LEU A 562 -14.31 10.82 -0.01
CA LEU A 562 -15.52 11.66 0.13
C LEU A 562 -16.07 12.23 -1.19
N LYS A 563 -15.34 12.07 -2.30
CA LYS A 563 -15.77 12.44 -3.67
C LYS A 563 -15.62 11.23 -4.60
N PRO A 564 -16.41 10.17 -4.38
CA PRO A 564 -16.20 8.90 -5.06
C PRO A 564 -16.55 8.97 -6.54
N ARG A 565 -15.82 8.19 -7.32
CA ARG A 565 -15.96 8.11 -8.79
C ARG A 565 -15.10 6.98 -9.33
N VAL A 566 -15.52 6.42 -10.46
CA VAL A 566 -14.63 5.57 -11.27
C VAL A 566 -13.68 6.47 -12.03
N ARG A 567 -12.41 6.08 -12.04
CA ARG A 567 -11.31 6.69 -12.80
C ARG A 567 -10.59 5.60 -13.56
N ASP A 568 -9.64 5.99 -14.39
CA ASP A 568 -8.86 5.10 -15.24
C ASP A 568 -7.37 5.37 -15.08
N HIS A 569 -6.53 4.38 -15.41
CA HIS A 569 -5.08 4.54 -15.54
C HIS A 569 -4.40 5.15 -14.30
N TYR A 570 -4.67 4.59 -13.11
CA TYR A 570 -4.13 5.09 -11.85
C TYR A 570 -2.61 5.25 -11.91
N ARG A 571 -2.13 6.51 -11.88
CA ARG A 571 -0.71 6.89 -11.92
C ARG A 571 0.07 6.23 -13.07
N ALA A 572 -0.59 5.99 -14.21
CA ALA A 572 -0.08 5.15 -15.29
C ALA A 572 1.31 5.57 -15.81
N THR A 573 1.64 6.87 -15.86
CA THR A 573 2.98 7.32 -16.28
C THR A 573 4.07 6.84 -15.31
N LYS A 574 3.81 6.85 -14.00
CA LYS A 574 4.77 6.39 -12.98
C LYS A 574 4.85 4.87 -12.95
N VAL A 575 3.71 4.20 -13.10
CA VAL A 575 3.68 2.74 -13.26
C VAL A 575 4.48 2.31 -14.49
N ALA A 576 4.23 2.91 -15.66
CA ALA A 576 4.97 2.59 -16.88
C ALA A 576 6.47 2.92 -16.77
N PHE A 577 6.83 3.98 -16.05
CA PHE A 577 8.22 4.31 -15.75
C PHE A 577 8.93 3.17 -15.00
N TRP A 578 8.35 2.70 -13.90
CA TRP A 578 8.91 1.62 -13.09
C TRP A 578 8.85 0.27 -13.81
N LYS A 579 7.74 -0.06 -14.47
CA LYS A 579 7.52 -1.33 -15.15
C LYS A 579 8.36 -1.51 -16.42
N HIS A 580 8.61 -0.43 -17.17
CA HIS A 580 9.22 -0.54 -18.51
C HIS A 580 10.56 0.17 -18.64
N LEU A 581 10.66 1.43 -18.19
CA LEU A 581 11.88 2.21 -18.41
C LEU A 581 13.00 1.80 -17.43
N VAL A 582 12.68 1.62 -16.16
CA VAL A 582 13.69 1.32 -15.13
C VAL A 582 14.41 -0.03 -15.38
N PRO A 583 13.72 -1.14 -15.69
CA PRO A 583 14.37 -2.40 -16.05
C PRO A 583 15.29 -2.25 -17.27
N HIS A 584 14.88 -1.47 -18.28
CA HIS A 584 15.73 -1.19 -19.43
C HIS A 584 16.99 -0.42 -19.04
N LEU A 585 16.86 0.65 -18.25
CA LEU A 585 17.99 1.46 -17.76
C LEU A 585 18.94 0.65 -16.88
N TYR A 586 18.39 -0.26 -16.06
CA TYR A 586 19.18 -1.17 -15.24
C TYR A 586 20.03 -2.11 -16.10
N ASN A 587 19.44 -2.70 -17.15
CA ASN A 587 20.10 -3.66 -18.03
C ASN A 587 21.05 -3.01 -19.07
N LEU A 588 20.98 -1.69 -19.30
CA LEU A 588 21.91 -1.00 -20.20
C LEU A 588 23.37 -1.27 -19.83
N HIS A 589 23.68 -1.42 -18.54
CA HIS A 589 25.05 -1.62 -18.09
C HIS A 589 25.61 -3.01 -18.45
N ASP A 590 24.79 -4.05 -18.40
CA ASP A 590 25.19 -5.41 -18.80
C ASP A 590 25.44 -5.53 -20.30
N MET A 591 24.73 -4.75 -21.13
CA MET A 591 24.96 -4.72 -22.58
C MET A 591 26.31 -4.09 -22.97
N PHE A 592 26.80 -3.07 -22.25
CA PHE A 592 28.10 -2.47 -22.55
C PHE A 592 29.29 -3.34 -22.14
N HIS A 593 29.12 -4.23 -21.16
CA HIS A 593 30.14 -5.22 -20.81
C HIS A 593 30.27 -6.36 -21.84
N TYR A 594 29.17 -6.76 -22.49
CA TYR A 594 29.23 -7.74 -23.60
C TYR A 594 29.84 -7.16 -24.87
N THR A 595 29.70 -5.86 -25.11
CA THR A 595 30.23 -5.21 -26.34
C THR A 595 31.75 -4.93 -26.25
N SER A 596 32.37 -5.13 -25.08
CA SER A 596 33.82 -4.91 -24.88
C SER A 596 34.68 -6.17 -25.02
N THR A 597 34.22 -7.19 -25.77
CA THR A 597 35.01 -8.38 -26.17
C THR A 597 34.96 -8.67 -27.67
N THR A 598 35.07 -7.65 -28.52
CA THR A 598 35.39 -7.86 -29.94
C THR A 598 36.68 -7.14 -30.35
N THR A 599 37.72 -7.96 -30.54
CA THR A 599 38.91 -7.72 -31.39
C THR A 599 39.84 -6.55 -31.06
N LYS A 600 40.83 -6.81 -30.18
CA LYS A 600 42.18 -6.24 -30.40
C LYS A 600 42.77 -6.88 -31.65
N VAL A 601 42.76 -6.13 -32.75
CA VAL A 601 43.50 -6.47 -33.97
C VAL A 601 45.00 -6.28 -33.70
N PRO A 602 45.88 -7.27 -33.95
CA PRO A 602 47.32 -7.10 -33.83
C PRO A 602 47.85 -6.22 -34.97
N PRO A 603 48.99 -5.51 -34.81
CA PRO A 603 49.62 -4.81 -35.91
C PRO A 603 50.03 -5.82 -37.00
N SER A 604 49.72 -5.51 -38.25
CA SER A 604 50.19 -6.28 -39.40
C SER A 604 51.61 -5.85 -39.75
N ASP A 605 52.58 -6.74 -39.53
CA ASP A 605 53.94 -6.59 -40.06
C ASP A 605 54.00 -6.93 -41.54
N THR A 606 54.59 -6.03 -42.33
CA THR A 606 55.04 -6.26 -43.71
C THR A 606 56.25 -7.20 -43.73
N MET A 607 56.19 -8.23 -44.59
CA MET A 607 57.19 -9.29 -44.72
C MET A 607 58.59 -8.82 -45.15
N GLN A 608 59.65 -9.47 -44.63
CA GLN A 608 60.65 -10.17 -45.47
C GLN A 608 61.61 -11.08 -44.66
N ASN A 609 61.58 -12.37 -45.02
CA ASN A 609 62.62 -13.42 -45.00
C ASN A 609 63.86 -13.29 -44.09
N SER A 610 64.12 -14.30 -43.24
CA SER A 610 65.04 -15.44 -43.53
C SER A 610 65.46 -16.26 -42.29
N HIS A 611 65.30 -17.58 -42.41
CA HIS A 611 66.14 -18.69 -41.90
C HIS A 611 66.69 -18.78 -40.44
N ILE A 612 66.33 -19.91 -39.80
CA ILE A 612 67.20 -20.92 -39.13
C ILE A 612 67.52 -20.80 -37.61
N THR A 613 66.90 -21.76 -36.87
CA THR A 613 67.30 -22.55 -35.67
C THR A 613 67.99 -21.96 -34.42
N ARG A 614 67.37 -22.29 -33.28
CA ARG A 614 67.90 -22.58 -31.92
C ARG A 614 69.43 -22.65 -31.74
N ARG A 615 69.97 -21.91 -30.76
CA ARG A 615 70.57 -22.41 -29.48
C ARG A 615 71.10 -21.27 -28.58
N PRO A 616 71.33 -21.51 -27.27
CA PRO A 616 71.45 -20.48 -26.23
C PRO A 616 72.89 -20.20 -25.77
N LYS A 617 73.14 -19.01 -25.20
CA LYS A 617 73.89 -18.74 -23.94
C LYS A 617 74.55 -17.34 -23.86
N VAL A 618 74.37 -16.70 -22.69
CA VAL A 618 75.40 -16.11 -21.80
C VAL A 618 75.98 -14.71 -22.10
N ARG A 619 75.68 -13.82 -21.12
CA ARG A 619 76.47 -12.81 -20.39
C ARG A 619 77.09 -11.55 -21.03
N ASP A 620 76.81 -10.50 -20.26
CA ASP A 620 77.71 -9.50 -19.67
C ASP A 620 77.98 -8.17 -20.40
N ASN A 621 77.51 -7.14 -19.69
CA ASN A 621 78.17 -5.89 -19.31
C ASN A 621 78.65 -4.93 -20.42
N ILE A 622 78.26 -3.65 -20.28
CA ILE A 622 79.11 -2.56 -19.75
C ILE A 622 78.44 -1.21 -20.12
N TYR A 623 78.19 -0.41 -19.06
CA TYR A 623 77.91 1.04 -19.00
C TYR A 623 78.96 1.91 -19.75
N PRO A 624 78.93 3.27 -19.75
CA PRO A 624 77.87 4.25 -19.47
C PRO A 624 77.84 5.44 -20.48
N ALA A 625 77.01 6.43 -20.14
CA ALA A 625 77.41 7.83 -19.88
C ALA A 625 77.03 8.97 -20.87
N ILE A 626 76.40 9.98 -20.24
CA ILE A 626 76.66 11.43 -20.36
C ILE A 626 75.84 12.23 -21.39
N SER A 627 74.78 12.87 -20.87
CA SER A 627 74.21 14.20 -21.22
C SER A 627 75.30 15.30 -21.24
N PRO A 628 75.12 16.60 -21.65
CA PRO A 628 73.89 17.39 -21.49
C PRO A 628 73.71 18.62 -22.46
N THR A 629 72.77 19.51 -22.07
CA THR A 629 72.76 20.99 -22.25
C THR A 629 72.33 21.58 -23.62
N LEU A 630 71.60 22.70 -23.76
CA LEU A 630 70.92 23.67 -22.86
C LEU A 630 70.17 24.75 -23.73
N ASN A 631 69.04 25.27 -23.22
CA ASN A 631 68.41 26.63 -23.36
C ASN A 631 67.88 27.24 -24.70
N GLY A 632 66.65 27.80 -24.64
CA GLY A 632 66.00 28.73 -25.61
C GLY A 632 66.29 30.21 -25.33
N PRO A 633 65.39 31.23 -25.53
CA PRO A 633 64.18 31.38 -26.37
C PRO A 633 64.09 32.75 -27.16
N ALA A 634 62.96 33.01 -27.87
CA ALA A 634 62.25 34.32 -28.11
C ALA A 634 62.00 34.89 -29.55
N THR A 635 60.70 35.02 -29.89
CA THR A 635 59.90 36.13 -30.55
C THR A 635 60.05 36.69 -32.00
N LYS A 636 58.90 36.65 -32.73
CA LYS A 636 58.13 37.63 -33.57
C LYS A 636 58.46 38.01 -35.06
N GLY A 637 57.44 37.79 -35.95
CA GLY A 637 56.97 38.59 -37.15
C GLY A 637 57.67 38.36 -38.51
N LEU A 638 57.10 38.39 -39.75
CA LEU A 638 55.79 38.81 -40.34
C LEU A 638 55.76 38.44 -41.89
N ILE A 639 54.56 38.23 -42.52
CA ILE A 639 54.14 38.35 -43.98
C ILE A 639 54.48 37.19 -45.00
N VAL A 640 53.55 36.34 -45.55
CA VAL A 640 52.40 36.42 -46.55
C VAL A 640 52.86 36.18 -48.02
N GLU A 641 52.68 34.99 -48.66
CA GLU A 641 51.60 34.40 -49.55
C GLU A 641 52.22 34.04 -50.96
N PRO A 642 51.60 33.25 -51.90
CA PRO A 642 50.17 32.88 -52.06
C PRO A 642 49.84 31.40 -52.39
N MET A 643 48.55 31.05 -52.27
CA MET A 643 47.87 29.86 -52.80
C MET A 643 47.21 30.14 -54.16
N ASP A 644 46.94 29.09 -54.95
CA ASP A 644 45.73 28.96 -55.80
C ASP A 644 45.58 27.50 -56.37
N PRO A 645 44.41 27.07 -56.92
CA PRO A 645 43.45 26.25 -56.18
C PRO A 645 43.04 24.92 -56.89
N VAL A 646 42.31 24.04 -56.20
CA VAL A 646 41.63 22.87 -56.79
C VAL A 646 40.11 22.94 -56.55
N VAL A 647 39.41 22.73 -57.65
CA VAL A 647 37.96 22.84 -57.92
C VAL A 647 37.13 21.78 -57.17
N ILE A 648 36.02 22.19 -56.55
CA ILE A 648 34.88 21.33 -56.20
C ILE A 648 33.58 22.09 -56.55
N GLN A 649 32.63 21.34 -57.14
CA GLN A 649 31.38 21.77 -57.78
C GLN A 649 30.38 22.53 -56.87
N ASP A 650 29.54 23.35 -57.53
CA ASP A 650 28.49 24.26 -57.05
C ASP A 650 27.63 23.82 -55.84
N PRO A 651 27.31 24.74 -54.91
CA PRO A 651 26.14 24.69 -54.04
C PRO A 651 25.14 25.77 -54.47
N ARG A 652 24.18 25.41 -55.32
CA ARG A 652 22.91 26.15 -55.45
C ARG A 652 21.77 25.14 -55.36
N ASP A 653 20.67 25.58 -54.75
CA ASP A 653 19.38 24.89 -54.59
C ASP A 653 19.07 24.25 -53.22
N TYR A 654 19.45 24.90 -52.11
CA TYR A 654 18.80 24.68 -50.80
C TYR A 654 18.32 25.96 -50.09
N SER A 655 18.60 27.15 -50.66
CA SER A 655 18.31 28.42 -49.98
C SER A 655 16.87 28.90 -50.14
N THR A 656 16.16 28.53 -51.19
CA THR A 656 14.82 29.07 -51.51
C THR A 656 13.72 28.34 -50.75
N GLU A 657 13.77 27.02 -50.65
CA GLU A 657 12.73 26.22 -49.95
C GLU A 657 12.75 26.44 -48.43
N LEU A 658 13.95 26.58 -47.84
CA LEU A 658 14.10 26.88 -46.41
C LEU A 658 13.59 28.29 -46.09
N SER A 659 13.90 29.29 -46.92
CA SER A 659 13.40 30.65 -46.73
C SER A 659 11.88 30.75 -46.91
N VAL A 660 11.29 30.01 -47.86
CA VAL A 660 9.83 29.95 -48.03
C VAL A 660 9.16 29.28 -46.82
N THR A 661 9.72 28.20 -46.31
CA THR A 661 9.16 27.50 -45.14
C THR A 661 9.21 28.37 -43.89
N ILE A 662 10.30 29.10 -43.67
CA ILE A 662 10.44 30.05 -42.56
C ILE A 662 9.46 31.22 -42.73
N ALA A 663 9.29 31.75 -43.93
CA ALA A 663 8.37 32.84 -44.20
C ALA A 663 6.90 32.43 -43.98
N VAL A 664 6.51 31.22 -44.41
CA VAL A 664 5.16 30.68 -44.18
C VAL A 664 4.93 30.42 -42.69
N GLY A 665 5.90 29.83 -41.99
CA GLY A 665 5.82 29.59 -40.55
C GLY A 665 5.67 30.88 -39.74
N ALA A 666 6.47 31.91 -40.05
CA ALA A 666 6.37 33.22 -39.39
C ALA A 666 5.03 33.92 -39.69
N SER A 667 4.50 33.78 -40.92
CA SER A 667 3.21 34.36 -41.31
C SER A 667 2.03 33.70 -40.58
N LEU A 668 2.07 32.38 -40.40
CA LEU A 668 1.05 31.65 -39.63
C LEU A 668 1.10 31.98 -38.15
N LEU A 669 2.29 32.14 -37.58
CA LEU A 669 2.47 32.60 -36.19
C LEU A 669 1.85 33.99 -36.01
N PHE A 670 2.13 34.92 -36.93
CA PHE A 670 1.60 36.28 -36.86
C PHE A 670 0.07 36.32 -37.01
N LEU A 671 -0.50 35.49 -37.91
CA LEU A 671 -1.96 35.33 -38.04
C LEU A 671 -2.60 34.77 -36.76
N ASN A 672 -1.97 33.80 -36.10
CA ASN A 672 -2.46 33.26 -34.83
C ASN A 672 -2.43 34.31 -33.72
N VAL A 673 -1.37 35.11 -33.62
CA VAL A 673 -1.29 36.21 -32.65
C VAL A 673 -2.38 37.25 -32.90
N LEU A 674 -2.62 37.64 -34.16
CA LEU A 674 -3.70 38.56 -34.53
C LEU A 674 -5.10 37.98 -34.24
N ALA A 675 -5.30 36.69 -34.47
CA ALA A 675 -6.56 36.01 -34.16
C ALA A 675 -6.83 35.98 -32.64
N PHE A 676 -5.81 35.69 -31.84
CA PHE A 676 -5.90 35.74 -30.37
C PHE A 676 -6.14 37.17 -29.87
N ALA A 677 -5.44 38.17 -30.42
CA ALA A 677 -5.67 39.57 -30.07
C ALA A 677 -7.08 40.04 -30.44
N ALA A 678 -7.60 39.62 -31.60
CA ALA A 678 -8.96 39.92 -32.03
C ALA A 678 -10.02 39.23 -31.14
N LEU A 679 -9.80 37.97 -30.74
CA LEU A 679 -10.67 37.25 -29.80
C LEU A 679 -10.63 37.89 -28.42
N TYR A 680 -9.46 38.28 -27.94
CA TYR A 680 -9.30 38.99 -26.67
C TYR A 680 -10.03 40.34 -26.68
N TYR A 681 -9.84 41.14 -27.72
CA TYR A 681 -10.53 42.42 -27.89
C TYR A 681 -12.05 42.27 -28.00
N ARG A 682 -12.52 41.23 -28.70
CA ARG A 682 -13.96 40.94 -28.84
C ARG A 682 -14.59 40.47 -27.52
N ASN A 683 -13.82 39.78 -26.68
CA ASN A 683 -14.26 39.34 -25.35
C ASN A 683 -14.28 40.51 -24.35
N ASP A 684 -13.29 41.40 -24.42
CA ASP A 684 -13.24 42.62 -23.61
C ASP A 684 -14.38 43.61 -23.96
N LYS A 685 -14.66 43.78 -25.26
CA LYS A 685 -15.81 44.57 -25.72
C LYS A 685 -17.16 44.00 -25.24
N ARG A 686 -17.32 42.67 -25.22
CA ARG A 686 -18.51 42.02 -24.62
C ARG A 686 -18.63 42.27 -23.13
N ARG A 687 -17.52 42.30 -22.38
CA ARG A 687 -17.53 42.64 -20.94
C ARG A 687 -17.94 44.10 -20.70
N GLN A 688 -17.48 45.02 -21.55
CA GLN A 688 -17.85 46.44 -21.47
C GLN A 688 -19.32 46.70 -21.86
N ASP A 689 -19.86 45.98 -22.85
CA ASP A 689 -21.28 46.10 -23.23
C ASP A 689 -22.22 45.50 -22.16
N THR A 690 -21.78 44.49 -21.41
CA THR A 690 -22.54 43.91 -20.29
C THR A 690 -22.58 44.84 -19.06
N GLN A 691 -21.63 45.78 -18.94
CA GLN A 691 -21.61 46.80 -17.87
C GLN A 691 -22.41 48.07 -18.22
N ARG A 692 -23.02 48.18 -19.41
CA ARG A 692 -23.73 49.38 -19.87
C ARG A 692 -25.26 49.24 -20.04
N GLN A 693 -25.90 48.24 -19.43
CA GLN A 693 -27.36 48.19 -19.34
C GLN A 693 -27.87 48.74 -18.00
N PRO A 694 -28.68 49.82 -18.00
CA PRO A 694 -29.43 50.25 -16.82
C PRO A 694 -30.75 49.46 -16.70
N SER A 695 -31.11 49.10 -15.48
CA SER A 695 -32.34 48.37 -15.11
C SER A 695 -33.62 49.08 -15.58
N PRO A 696 -34.67 48.36 -16.06
CA PRO A 696 -35.95 48.99 -16.37
C PRO A 696 -36.80 49.20 -15.12
N GLN A 697 -37.40 50.39 -15.04
CA GLN A 697 -38.40 50.83 -14.07
C GLN A 697 -39.76 50.12 -14.26
N GLN A 698 -40.49 50.06 -13.14
CA GLN A 698 -41.86 49.57 -12.96
C GLN A 698 -42.88 50.19 -13.94
N ALA A 699 -43.80 49.36 -14.43
CA ALA A 699 -45.08 49.78 -14.99
C ALA A 699 -46.22 49.15 -14.17
N THR A 700 -47.06 50.01 -13.61
CA THR A 700 -48.29 49.75 -12.87
C THR A 700 -49.48 49.62 -13.83
N ALA A 701 -50.37 48.63 -13.61
CA ALA A 701 -51.77 48.70 -14.02
C ALA A 701 -52.66 47.66 -13.28
N THR A 702 -53.36 48.16 -12.25
CA THR A 702 -54.79 47.96 -11.92
C THR A 702 -55.43 46.57 -11.97
N ARG A 703 -55.89 46.08 -10.80
CA ARG A 703 -57.25 45.51 -10.62
C ARG A 703 -57.62 45.34 -9.14
N ASP A 704 -58.83 45.76 -8.80
CA ASP A 704 -59.57 45.56 -7.55
C ASP A 704 -61.07 45.48 -7.92
N PRO A 705 -62.02 45.01 -7.07
CA PRO A 705 -61.87 44.47 -5.70
C PRO A 705 -62.78 43.25 -5.36
N ALA A 706 -62.77 42.87 -4.07
CA ALA A 706 -63.75 42.10 -3.25
C ALA A 706 -63.36 40.63 -2.94
N HIS A 707 -63.31 40.12 -1.70
CA HIS A 707 -63.71 40.61 -0.37
C HIS A 707 -62.87 39.88 0.72
N ILE A 708 -62.42 40.63 1.73
CA ILE A 708 -61.79 40.25 3.02
C ILE A 708 -63.01 39.91 3.99
N PRO A 709 -62.92 39.25 5.18
CA PRO A 709 -61.86 39.61 6.10
C PRO A 709 -61.36 38.77 7.31
N VAL A 710 -60.25 39.33 7.85
CA VAL A 710 -59.71 39.42 9.24
C VAL A 710 -58.70 38.34 9.72
N PRO A 711 -57.64 38.66 10.51
CA PRO A 711 -56.41 39.43 10.19
C PRO A 711 -55.14 38.83 10.93
N PRO A 712 -54.02 39.55 11.23
CA PRO A 712 -52.74 39.23 10.58
C PRO A 712 -51.54 39.01 11.53
N GLU A 713 -50.46 38.41 11.02
CA GLU A 713 -49.11 38.60 11.55
C GLU A 713 -48.16 38.92 10.39
N GLU A 714 -47.65 40.15 10.39
CA GLU A 714 -46.41 40.54 9.74
C GLU A 714 -45.92 41.79 10.48
N LEU A 715 -44.73 41.77 11.10
CA LEU A 715 -43.52 42.38 10.54
C LEU A 715 -42.39 42.46 11.57
N ASN A 716 -41.18 42.33 11.01
CA ASN A 716 -39.85 42.50 11.58
C ASN A 716 -39.63 43.72 12.50
N SER A 717 -38.69 43.55 13.42
CA SER A 717 -37.72 44.55 13.91
C SER A 717 -36.66 43.81 14.74
N LEU A 718 -35.42 44.21 14.97
CA LEU A 718 -34.50 45.25 14.50
C LEU A 718 -33.16 44.96 15.24
N GLN A 719 -32.06 45.36 14.61
CA GLN A 719 -30.82 45.89 15.21
C GLN A 719 -30.43 45.50 16.64
N ILE A 720 -29.27 44.85 16.74
CA ILE A 720 -28.48 44.70 17.97
C ILE A 720 -27.67 45.98 18.20
N ASN A 721 -27.84 46.61 19.37
CA ASN A 721 -26.85 47.51 19.95
C ASN A 721 -26.77 47.32 21.47
N ALA A 722 -25.57 47.54 21.98
CA ALA A 722 -25.06 47.12 23.29
C ALA A 722 -25.73 47.75 24.53
N GLY A 723 -25.63 47.04 25.66
CA GLY A 723 -25.89 47.58 27.00
C GLY A 723 -25.72 46.55 28.13
N HIS A 724 -24.61 46.61 28.86
CA HIS A 724 -24.42 46.04 30.21
C HIS A 724 -25.10 46.96 31.26
N PRO A 725 -25.52 46.45 32.45
CA PRO A 725 -24.67 46.52 33.67
C PRO A 725 -24.85 45.34 34.67
N ASP A 726 -23.77 44.81 35.25
CA ASP A 726 -23.23 44.98 36.64
C ASP A 726 -23.84 44.01 37.70
N CYS A 727 -23.05 43.06 38.22
CA CYS A 727 -22.22 43.07 39.46
C CYS A 727 -23.03 42.59 40.68
N GLU A 728 -22.61 41.65 41.54
CA GLU A 728 -21.41 41.47 42.37
C GLU A 728 -21.35 40.00 42.88
N ALA A 729 -20.33 39.41 43.51
CA ALA A 729 -18.87 39.58 43.59
C ALA A 729 -18.34 38.45 44.50
N GLY A 730 -17.09 38.02 44.28
CA GLY A 730 -16.26 37.19 45.17
C GLY A 730 -15.82 35.87 44.51
N GLY A 731 -14.59 35.64 44.07
CA GLY A 731 -13.31 36.32 44.23
C GLY A 731 -12.28 35.32 44.74
N PHE A 732 -11.37 34.83 43.89
CA PHE A 732 -9.92 34.66 44.13
C PHE A 732 -9.23 34.10 42.88
N SER A 733 -8.04 34.65 42.60
CA SER A 733 -7.28 34.59 41.37
C SER A 733 -6.18 33.51 41.35
N SER A 734 -5.86 33.01 40.16
CA SER A 734 -4.48 32.86 39.68
C SER A 734 -4.44 32.69 38.16
N HIS A 735 -3.45 33.34 37.55
CA HIS A 735 -3.25 33.54 36.12
C HIS A 735 -2.80 32.26 35.40
N ASP A 736 -3.36 32.00 34.20
CA ASP A 736 -2.53 31.70 33.01
C ASP A 736 -3.33 31.90 31.71
N ASN A 737 -2.70 32.59 30.75
CA ASN A 737 -3.31 33.05 29.50
C ASN A 737 -3.50 31.91 28.48
N LEU A 738 -4.72 31.39 28.37
CA LEU A 738 -5.15 30.56 27.23
C LEU A 738 -5.54 31.46 26.04
N ARG A 739 -4.73 31.41 24.98
CA ARG A 739 -5.12 31.86 23.64
C ARG A 739 -6.27 30.99 23.14
N LEU A 740 -7.41 31.62 22.89
CA LEU A 740 -8.56 31.03 22.21
C LEU A 740 -8.17 30.77 20.74
N ALA A 741 -7.86 29.51 20.40
CA ALA A 741 -7.68 29.09 19.01
C ALA A 741 -9.05 28.97 18.34
N THR A 742 -9.26 29.79 17.32
CA THR A 742 -10.40 29.73 16.41
C THR A 742 -10.39 28.40 15.64
N LEU A 743 -11.56 27.74 15.58
CA LEU A 743 -11.81 26.58 14.72
C LEU A 743 -11.47 26.91 13.26
N SER A 744 -10.62 26.07 12.65
CA SER A 744 -10.32 26.11 11.22
C SER A 744 -11.33 25.25 10.44
N ASP A 745 -12.33 25.91 9.86
CA ASP A 745 -13.16 25.35 8.81
C ASP A 745 -12.37 25.25 7.48
N TYR A 746 -12.42 24.08 6.85
CA TYR A 746 -12.29 23.81 5.41
C TYR A 746 -11.13 24.47 4.62
N THR A 747 -9.98 23.78 4.56
CA THR A 747 -8.93 23.98 3.52
C THR A 747 -8.42 22.66 2.92
N LEU A 748 -9.29 21.67 2.72
CA LEU A 748 -8.96 20.44 1.97
C LEU A 748 -9.08 20.58 0.43
N THR A 749 -9.41 21.76 -0.08
CA THR A 749 -9.81 21.95 -1.50
C THR A 749 -8.79 22.66 -2.40
N LEU A 750 -7.58 22.97 -1.93
CA LEU A 750 -6.57 23.71 -2.72
C LEU A 750 -5.20 23.02 -2.84
N ARG A 751 -5.04 21.79 -2.36
CA ARG A 751 -3.79 21.03 -2.52
C ARG A 751 -3.81 20.27 -3.86
N ARG A 752 -2.85 20.53 -4.76
CA ARG A 752 -2.60 19.66 -5.92
C ARG A 752 -2.25 18.26 -5.40
N SER A 753 -2.97 17.24 -5.88
CA SER A 753 -2.62 15.83 -5.64
C SER A 753 -1.27 15.54 -6.29
N PRO A 754 -0.44 14.63 -5.77
CA PRO A 754 0.69 14.09 -6.52
C PRO A 754 0.29 13.54 -7.90
N ASP A 755 -0.97 13.13 -8.07
CA ASP A 755 -1.54 12.70 -9.36
C ASP A 755 -1.72 13.85 -10.37
N ASP A 756 -1.81 15.10 -9.88
CA ASP A 756 -2.07 16.31 -10.68
C ASP A 756 -0.77 17.05 -11.06
N ILE A 757 0.41 16.52 -10.70
CA ILE A 757 1.70 17.09 -11.07
C ILE A 757 1.91 16.86 -12.57
N GLN A 758 1.75 17.94 -13.36
CA GLN A 758 1.95 17.91 -14.80
C GLN A 758 3.42 17.64 -15.13
N LEU A 759 3.69 16.46 -15.70
CA LEU A 759 4.96 16.23 -16.38
C LEU A 759 4.96 16.97 -17.72
N MET A 760 6.11 17.53 -18.08
CA MET A 760 6.32 18.18 -19.38
C MET A 760 5.90 17.23 -20.52
N THR A 761 5.07 17.72 -21.43
CA THR A 761 4.74 16.99 -22.67
C THR A 761 6.00 16.78 -23.51
N PRO A 762 6.08 15.74 -24.36
CA PRO A 762 7.25 15.45 -25.19
C PRO A 762 7.74 16.63 -26.06
N ASN A 763 6.88 17.62 -26.32
CA ASN A 763 7.18 18.79 -27.13
C ASN A 763 8.07 19.85 -26.46
N THR A 764 8.44 19.68 -25.18
CA THR A 764 9.25 20.67 -24.44
C THR A 764 10.70 20.25 -24.20
N ILE A 765 11.16 19.12 -24.78
CA ILE A 765 12.56 18.67 -24.67
C ILE A 765 13.39 19.40 -25.73
N SER A 766 13.94 20.56 -25.39
CA SER A 766 15.06 21.16 -26.11
C SER A 766 16.24 21.26 -25.16
N MET A 767 17.02 20.18 -25.02
CA MET A 767 18.44 20.16 -24.60
C MET A 767 18.97 18.72 -24.75
N ILE A 768 19.51 18.41 -25.93
CA ILE A 768 20.38 17.25 -26.15
C ILE A 768 21.81 17.82 -26.28
N PRO A 769 22.79 17.38 -25.47
CA PRO A 769 24.19 17.64 -25.75
C PRO A 769 24.60 16.91 -27.03
N ASN A 770 25.20 17.63 -27.98
CA ASN A 770 25.74 17.09 -29.23
C ASN A 770 26.91 16.12 -28.98
N SER A 771 26.62 14.90 -28.56
CA SER A 771 27.57 13.79 -28.60
C SER A 771 26.81 12.46 -28.52
N LEU A 772 26.15 12.08 -29.62
CA LEU A 772 25.73 10.71 -29.97
C LEU A 772 24.97 10.81 -31.31
N VAL A 773 25.72 10.95 -32.40
CA VAL A 773 25.17 10.77 -33.76
C VAL A 773 25.40 9.32 -34.14
N GLY A 774 24.33 8.52 -34.22
CA GLY A 774 24.41 7.18 -34.79
C GLY A 774 23.37 6.17 -34.31
N LEU A 775 22.07 6.48 -34.32
CA LEU A 775 21.01 5.46 -34.31
C LEU A 775 19.89 5.88 -35.28
N GLN A 776 19.53 4.99 -36.21
CA GLN A 776 18.42 5.17 -37.14
C GLN A 776 17.08 5.22 -36.39
N SER A 777 16.18 6.09 -36.84
CA SER A 777 14.81 6.21 -36.36
C SER A 777 14.00 4.95 -36.72
N LEU A 778 13.56 4.19 -35.73
CA LEU A 778 12.49 3.20 -35.90
C LEU A 778 11.14 3.92 -35.76
N HIS A 779 10.48 4.14 -36.90
CA HIS A 779 9.09 4.56 -36.94
C HIS A 779 8.17 3.37 -36.57
N PRO A 780 7.15 3.57 -35.72
CA PRO A 780 6.05 2.64 -35.59
C PRO A 780 5.04 2.95 -36.70
N TYR A 781 4.74 1.96 -37.55
CA TYR A 781 3.64 1.83 -38.52
C TYR A 781 4.18 1.29 -39.85
N ASP A 782 4.29 -0.04 -39.93
CA ASP A 782 4.16 -0.74 -41.21
C ASP A 782 3.10 -1.84 -41.05
N THR A 783 1.95 -1.58 -41.65
CA THR A 783 0.88 -2.54 -41.92
C THR A 783 1.32 -3.50 -43.02
N PHE A 784 1.40 -4.80 -42.72
CA PHE A 784 1.32 -5.83 -43.75
C PHE A 784 0.02 -6.63 -43.61
N SER A 785 -0.70 -6.67 -44.72
CA SER A 785 -1.93 -7.42 -44.94
C SER A 785 -1.65 -8.57 -45.90
N ALA A 786 -1.94 -9.80 -45.45
CA ALA A 786 -2.26 -11.03 -46.19
C ALA A 786 -2.23 -12.16 -45.13
N GLY A 787 -3.30 -12.87 -44.77
CA GLY A 787 -4.38 -13.41 -45.57
C GLY A 787 -4.14 -14.92 -45.76
N PHE A 788 -4.49 -15.76 -44.78
CA PHE A 788 -4.77 -17.19 -44.99
C PHE A 788 -5.75 -17.75 -43.94
N ASN A 789 -6.63 -18.61 -44.45
CA ASN A 789 -7.87 -19.11 -43.88
C ASN A 789 -7.76 -20.02 -42.65
N SER A 790 -8.84 -19.97 -41.88
CA SER A 790 -9.35 -20.92 -40.90
C SER A 790 -9.29 -22.40 -41.32
N THR A 791 -8.84 -23.27 -40.40
CA THR A 791 -9.51 -24.51 -39.92
C THR A 791 -8.55 -25.29 -39.03
N GLY A 792 -8.94 -25.62 -37.79
CA GLY A 792 -8.26 -26.65 -36.99
C GLY A 792 -8.16 -26.37 -35.49
N LEU A 793 -9.23 -26.69 -34.74
CA LEU A 793 -9.10 -27.06 -33.32
C LEU A 793 -8.16 -28.28 -33.21
N PRO A 794 -7.42 -28.40 -32.10
CA PRO A 794 -7.68 -29.58 -31.27
C PRO A 794 -7.61 -29.32 -29.75
N TYR A 795 -8.62 -29.88 -29.08
CA TYR A 795 -8.63 -30.61 -27.81
C TYR A 795 -7.64 -30.30 -26.66
N SER A 796 -8.29 -30.17 -25.50
CA SER A 796 -7.79 -30.36 -24.13
C SER A 796 -6.78 -31.49 -23.97
N HIS A 797 -5.61 -31.17 -23.44
CA HIS A 797 -4.77 -32.14 -22.76
C HIS A 797 -4.54 -31.71 -21.31
N SER A 798 -5.18 -32.47 -20.43
CA SER A 798 -4.81 -32.67 -19.04
C SER A 798 -3.37 -33.18 -18.99
N THR A 799 -2.53 -32.55 -18.17
CA THR A 799 -1.27 -33.12 -17.73
C THR A 799 -1.21 -33.07 -16.22
N THR A 800 -1.56 -34.20 -15.61
CA THR A 800 -0.96 -34.68 -14.37
C THR A 800 0.57 -34.60 -14.50
N ARG A 801 1.27 -34.00 -13.55
CA ARG A 801 2.67 -34.34 -13.29
C ARG A 801 3.15 -33.90 -11.90
N VAL A 802 3.27 -34.95 -11.07
CA VAL A 802 4.20 -35.25 -9.96
C VAL A 802 4.57 -34.15 -9.00
#